data_AF-A0A6P3WR16-F1
#
_entry.id   AF-A0A6P3WR16-F1
#
_cell.length_a   1.000
_cell.length_b   1.000
_cell.length_c   1.000
_cell.angle_alpha   90.00
_cell.angle_beta   90.00
_cell.angle_gamma   90.00
#
_symmetry.space_group_name_H-M   'P 1'
#
loop_
_entity.id
_entity.type
_entity.pdbx_description
1 polymer ?
#
loop_
_entity_poly.entity_id
_entity_poly.type
_entity_poly.pdbx_seq_one_letter_code
_entity_poly.pdbx_strand_id
1 'polypeptide(L)'
;MITHTRTMLVVACCFWLGVVVVLGQYEWQARDAFDEIRLKMDKINEDNCMIHQPEELFLSEDTVSHLPDIKDVNINPVFPNRTALLHLHNVALSRAFFWSYILQSRFIRPAINDTYDPGMMYYFLSTVADVSSNPYINASAIYFSSNMSYSPSYRGFFNKTMPRFAPRTFRADDFNDPIHLERISTRNTFTVKDLGASPSNSLSNDYTTDFYRINEWYRKWLPDNVDYRHDTKTTYQVEIRYANNTNETFTFHGPPGADENPGPVKWTRPYFDCGRSNRWIVAAVSPIADIYPRHTGFRHIEYPTYTAVSVVEMDFDRIDINQCPKSNGNIGPNKFANTARCKKETTECEPIHGWGFRRGGYQCRCRPGYRLPTVVRRPYLGELVERATQEQYYNGFDCLRIGWIHKIPALWERASPHIREKYLERYYQYRNNSTGPSALREEKMNVLNALNFINQMDAKTCKNYAPQDLVLRGDISYGAKEFFENEAKMATRLANFISAFLQVSDPLEVYSGKRVTDKPLTEDQMMGETLALVLGDTRIWSAGTFWDRNKFTNRTFFAPYAYKTQQNTRKFKLEDLARLNGTDEVYTKNDYFRTLKERWVTNFDQLEKYYMKIRIRFDETGEYMKKYEHYPNFYRAANLDHGHWTTPYFDCNGKVKQWVITYASPFFGWDSLREKLEFKGVVAVTMELLQLNIDQCDDKFYLPNAFKDTHKCDRKTSYCVPILGRGFNTGGYKCECKQGFEYPFEDLFTYYDGQLMESEFENLVVDKETRFDMLKCRLAGASSIQSSWVLLLSVIMIFLPVQRR
;
A
#
# COMPACT_ATOMS: atom_id res chain seq x y z
N MET A 1 48.83 -50.50 -3.75
CA MET A 1 48.35 -49.90 -2.48
C MET A 1 48.98 -48.53 -2.20
N ILE A 2 50.28 -48.33 -2.41
CA ILE A 2 51.00 -47.05 -2.14
C ILE A 2 50.65 -45.91 -3.13
N THR A 3 50.20 -46.24 -4.34
CA THR A 3 49.80 -45.25 -5.35
C THR A 3 48.40 -44.65 -5.11
N HIS A 4 47.48 -45.43 -4.52
CA HIS A 4 46.13 -44.96 -4.16
C HIS A 4 46.13 -44.06 -2.91
N THR A 5 47.06 -44.26 -1.97
CA THR A 5 47.16 -43.42 -0.78
C THR A 5 47.74 -42.04 -1.08
N ARG A 6 48.69 -41.94 -2.03
CA ARG A 6 49.23 -40.64 -2.49
C ARG A 6 48.21 -39.80 -3.26
N THR A 7 47.40 -40.39 -4.12
CA THR A 7 46.35 -39.65 -4.84
C THR A 7 45.24 -39.17 -3.90
N MET A 8 44.84 -39.98 -2.91
CA MET A 8 43.90 -39.56 -1.86
C MET A 8 44.44 -38.40 -1.01
N LEU A 9 45.73 -38.40 -0.66
CA LEU A 9 46.37 -37.32 0.09
C LEU A 9 46.45 -36.01 -0.71
N VAL A 10 46.76 -36.08 -2.01
CA VAL A 10 46.80 -34.89 -2.88
C VAL A 10 45.39 -34.33 -3.10
N VAL A 11 44.39 -35.18 -3.31
CA VAL A 11 43.00 -34.74 -3.44
C VAL A 11 42.51 -34.12 -2.12
N ALA A 12 42.81 -34.73 -0.96
CA ALA A 12 42.49 -34.16 0.33
C ALA A 12 43.21 -32.82 0.57
N CYS A 13 44.48 -32.69 0.22
CA CYS A 13 45.23 -31.43 0.33
C CYS A 13 44.65 -30.34 -0.58
N CYS A 14 44.29 -30.66 -1.83
CA CYS A 14 43.64 -29.71 -2.74
C CYS A 14 42.24 -29.31 -2.25
N PHE A 15 41.50 -30.24 -1.63
CA PHE A 15 40.21 -29.96 -1.02
C PHE A 15 40.35 -29.06 0.21
N TRP A 16 41.32 -29.32 1.08
CA TRP A 16 41.64 -28.49 2.25
C TRP A 16 42.15 -27.11 1.86
N LEU A 17 43.04 -27.00 0.86
CA LEU A 17 43.47 -25.72 0.29
C LEU A 17 42.31 -24.97 -0.34
N GLY A 18 41.42 -25.65 -1.06
CA GLY A 18 40.20 -25.06 -1.62
C GLY A 18 39.27 -24.50 -0.53
N VAL A 19 39.06 -25.25 0.56
CA VAL A 19 38.23 -24.81 1.70
C VAL A 19 38.85 -23.61 2.44
N VAL A 20 40.17 -23.61 2.67
CA VAL A 20 40.87 -22.51 3.33
C VAL A 20 40.85 -21.24 2.46
N VAL A 21 41.04 -21.36 1.15
CA VAL A 21 40.98 -20.22 0.22
C VAL A 21 39.57 -19.63 0.13
N VAL A 22 38.53 -20.46 0.12
CA VAL A 22 37.13 -19.99 0.11
C VAL A 22 36.75 -19.30 1.43
N LEU A 23 37.22 -19.82 2.57
CA LEU A 23 36.95 -19.21 3.88
C LEU A 23 37.68 -17.86 4.08
N GLY A 24 38.90 -17.71 3.57
CA GLY A 24 39.66 -16.45 3.67
C GLY A 24 39.11 -15.31 2.79
N GLN A 25 38.34 -15.61 1.74
CA GLN A 25 37.83 -14.57 0.81
C GLN A 25 36.73 -13.68 1.41
N TYR A 26 36.00 -14.18 2.42
CA TYR A 26 34.85 -13.51 3.03
C TYR A 26 35.02 -13.25 4.54
N GLU A 27 36.23 -13.39 5.09
CA GLU A 27 36.50 -13.21 6.53
C GLU A 27 36.15 -11.80 7.03
N TRP A 28 36.24 -10.79 6.15
CA TRP A 28 35.85 -9.40 6.46
C TRP A 28 34.35 -9.25 6.79
N GLN A 29 33.51 -10.23 6.44
CA GLN A 29 32.08 -10.23 6.65
C GLN A 29 31.73 -10.76 8.06
N ALA A 30 31.84 -9.89 9.06
CA ALA A 30 31.42 -10.22 10.42
C ALA A 30 29.93 -10.57 10.49
N ARG A 31 29.59 -11.52 11.38
CA ARG A 31 28.19 -11.85 11.70
C ARG A 31 27.52 -10.65 12.36
N ASP A 32 26.30 -10.35 11.93
CA ASP A 32 25.51 -9.23 12.43
C ASP A 32 24.07 -9.64 12.79
N ALA A 33 23.25 -8.66 13.18
CA ALA A 33 21.85 -8.89 13.56
C ALA A 33 20.98 -9.50 12.45
N PHE A 34 21.31 -9.30 11.16
CA PHE A 34 20.59 -9.95 10.07
C PHE A 34 20.87 -11.46 10.06
N ASP A 35 22.11 -11.89 10.25
CA ASP A 35 22.46 -13.31 10.32
C ASP A 35 21.76 -13.99 11.50
N GLU A 36 21.70 -13.33 12.65
CA GLU A 36 21.01 -13.86 13.83
C GLU A 36 19.52 -14.15 13.55
N ILE A 37 18.82 -13.21 12.92
CA ILE A 37 17.40 -13.38 12.58
C ILE A 37 17.23 -14.41 11.47
N ARG A 38 18.07 -14.38 10.43
CA ARG A 38 18.01 -15.34 9.33
C ARG A 38 18.21 -16.77 9.82
N LEU A 39 19.19 -17.01 10.69
CA LEU A 39 19.43 -18.32 11.29
C LEU A 39 18.25 -18.79 12.15
N LYS A 40 17.58 -17.90 12.89
CA LYS A 40 16.35 -18.24 13.63
C LYS A 40 15.21 -18.63 12.69
N MET A 41 15.05 -17.91 11.59
CA MET A 41 14.02 -18.21 10.60
C MET A 41 14.26 -19.55 9.91
N ASP A 42 15.49 -19.82 9.49
CA ASP A 42 15.88 -21.05 8.78
C ASP A 42 15.88 -22.28 9.71
N LYS A 43 15.97 -22.08 11.04
CA LYS A 43 15.87 -23.15 12.04
C LYS A 43 14.46 -23.76 12.10
N ILE A 44 13.41 -23.00 11.74
CA ILE A 44 12.01 -23.39 11.90
C ILE A 44 11.37 -23.66 10.54
N ASN A 45 10.83 -24.88 10.39
CA ASN A 45 10.15 -25.39 9.22
C ASN A 45 8.81 -26.02 9.62
N GLU A 46 7.99 -26.37 8.63
CA GLU A 46 6.69 -27.05 8.84
C GLU A 46 6.80 -28.31 9.72
N ASP A 47 7.82 -29.15 9.48
CA ASP A 47 7.95 -30.44 10.16
C ASP A 47 8.41 -30.32 11.62
N ASN A 48 9.19 -29.28 11.95
CA ASN A 48 9.81 -29.14 13.26
C ASN A 48 9.10 -28.13 14.17
N CYS A 49 8.22 -27.28 13.64
CA CYS A 49 7.64 -26.16 14.39
C CYS A 49 6.82 -26.62 15.60
N MET A 50 6.29 -27.85 15.60
CA MET A 50 5.57 -28.43 16.73
C MET A 50 6.48 -28.85 17.90
N ILE A 51 7.78 -29.04 17.66
CA ILE A 51 8.75 -29.51 18.66
C ILE A 51 9.38 -28.34 19.42
N HIS A 52 9.52 -27.19 18.75
CA HIS A 52 10.14 -26.00 19.32
C HIS A 52 9.33 -25.39 20.48
N GLN A 53 9.93 -24.51 21.28
CA GLN A 53 9.19 -23.75 22.29
C GLN A 53 8.38 -22.61 21.64
N PRO A 54 7.25 -22.17 22.24
CA PRO A 54 6.45 -21.08 21.69
C PRO A 54 7.27 -19.80 21.43
N GLU A 55 8.17 -19.41 22.34
CA GLU A 55 9.01 -18.22 22.20
C GLU A 55 9.96 -18.27 21.01
N GLU A 56 10.42 -19.47 20.60
CA GLU A 56 11.27 -19.63 19.42
C GLU A 56 10.48 -19.36 18.12
N LEU A 57 9.15 -19.50 18.15
CA LEU A 57 8.27 -19.21 17.00
C LEU A 57 8.02 -17.70 16.79
N PHE A 58 8.57 -16.83 17.64
CA PHE A 58 8.44 -15.38 17.53
C PHE A 58 9.79 -14.71 17.25
N LEU A 59 9.77 -13.68 16.41
CA LEU A 59 10.87 -12.73 16.26
C LEU A 59 10.66 -11.52 17.19
N SER A 60 11.72 -10.74 17.38
CA SER A 60 11.64 -9.51 18.19
C SER A 60 10.83 -8.42 17.46
N GLU A 61 10.13 -7.56 18.22
CA GLU A 61 9.27 -6.50 17.65
C GLU A 61 10.04 -5.52 16.75
N ASP A 62 11.31 -5.28 17.09
CA ASP A 62 12.21 -4.37 16.39
C ASP A 62 12.71 -4.89 15.02
N THR A 63 12.36 -6.12 14.63
CA THR A 63 12.64 -6.64 13.29
C THR A 63 11.79 -5.97 12.21
N VAL A 64 10.58 -5.50 12.55
CA VAL A 64 9.76 -4.71 11.60
C VAL A 64 10.01 -3.23 11.88
N SER A 65 10.83 -2.61 11.04
CA SER A 65 11.14 -1.18 11.18
C SER A 65 10.07 -0.28 10.53
N HIS A 66 9.83 0.90 11.10
CA HIS A 66 8.90 1.93 10.58
C HIS A 66 7.49 1.39 10.30
N LEU A 67 6.83 0.88 11.34
CA LEU A 67 5.41 0.54 11.25
C LEU A 67 4.61 1.80 10.89
N PRO A 68 3.66 1.71 9.94
CA PRO A 68 2.86 2.87 9.55
C PRO A 68 1.96 3.29 10.72
N ASP A 69 1.99 4.57 11.05
CA ASP A 69 1.05 5.21 11.97
C ASP A 69 0.05 6.04 11.17
N ILE A 70 -1.24 5.80 11.37
CA ILE A 70 -2.33 6.53 10.70
C ILE A 70 -2.30 8.04 10.97
N LYS A 71 -1.72 8.46 12.11
CA LYS A 71 -1.52 9.89 12.44
C LYS A 71 -0.58 10.58 11.45
N ASP A 72 0.40 9.84 10.94
CA ASP A 72 1.46 10.38 10.08
C ASP A 72 1.13 10.25 8.59
N VAL A 73 0.18 9.40 8.19
CA VAL A 73 -0.11 9.09 6.77
C VAL A 73 -0.48 10.33 5.93
N ASN A 74 -1.14 11.32 6.55
CA ASN A 74 -1.55 12.55 5.86
C ASN A 74 -0.50 13.68 5.95
N ILE A 75 0.53 13.52 6.81
CA ILE A 75 1.53 14.56 7.08
C ILE A 75 2.84 14.20 6.39
N ASN A 76 3.30 12.96 6.60
CA ASN A 76 4.56 12.45 6.08
C ASN A 76 4.30 11.56 4.86
N PRO A 77 5.20 11.58 3.86
CA PRO A 77 5.09 10.65 2.74
C PRO A 77 5.21 9.21 3.21
N VAL A 78 4.30 8.38 2.73
CA VAL A 78 4.40 6.94 2.89
C VAL A 78 5.40 6.43 1.86
N PHE A 79 6.53 5.91 2.34
CA PHE A 79 7.53 5.31 1.47
C PHE A 79 6.97 4.08 0.73
N PRO A 80 7.40 3.82 -0.52
CA PRO A 80 6.94 2.67 -1.31
C PRO A 80 7.09 1.32 -0.60
N ASN A 81 8.09 1.16 0.27
CA ASN A 81 8.30 -0.06 1.05
C ASN A 81 7.32 -0.25 2.22
N ARG A 82 6.50 0.76 2.54
CA ARG A 82 5.51 0.72 3.62
C ARG A 82 4.08 0.73 3.10
N THR A 83 3.87 0.85 1.79
CA THR A 83 2.54 0.78 1.17
C THR A 83 1.86 -0.56 1.45
N ALA A 84 2.59 -1.68 1.40
CA ALA A 84 2.03 -3.00 1.70
C ALA A 84 1.57 -3.15 3.16
N LEU A 85 2.38 -2.67 4.11
CA LEU A 85 2.01 -2.65 5.54
C LEU A 85 0.84 -1.69 5.81
N LEU A 86 0.83 -0.54 5.15
CA LEU A 86 -0.29 0.41 5.25
C LEU A 86 -1.58 -0.20 4.71
N HIS A 87 -1.52 -0.92 3.59
CA HIS A 87 -2.68 -1.62 3.08
C HIS A 87 -3.18 -2.70 4.05
N LEU A 88 -2.27 -3.47 4.66
CA LEU A 88 -2.62 -4.46 5.68
C LEU A 88 -3.37 -3.81 6.86
N HIS A 89 -2.88 -2.66 7.32
CA HIS A 89 -3.53 -1.82 8.32
C HIS A 89 -4.93 -1.39 7.89
N ASN A 90 -5.07 -0.83 6.68
CA ASN A 90 -6.34 -0.30 6.17
C ASN A 90 -7.40 -1.39 5.97
N VAL A 91 -6.99 -2.59 5.51
CA VAL A 91 -7.92 -3.74 5.40
C VAL A 91 -8.40 -4.17 6.78
N ALA A 92 -7.51 -4.38 7.75
CA ALA A 92 -7.90 -4.77 9.11
C ALA A 92 -8.86 -3.75 9.75
N LEU A 93 -8.58 -2.46 9.54
CA LEU A 93 -9.42 -1.37 10.01
C LEU A 93 -10.79 -1.31 9.30
N SER A 94 -10.80 -1.42 7.97
CA SER A 94 -12.03 -1.48 7.17
C SER A 94 -12.95 -2.63 7.62
N ARG A 95 -12.38 -3.81 7.88
CA ARG A 95 -13.15 -4.97 8.35
C ARG A 95 -13.70 -4.73 9.76
N ALA A 96 -12.90 -4.18 10.66
CA ALA A 96 -13.36 -3.83 12.00
C ALA A 96 -14.54 -2.84 11.97
N PHE A 97 -14.47 -1.82 11.11
CA PHE A 97 -15.56 -0.87 10.91
C PHE A 97 -16.83 -1.52 10.35
N PHE A 98 -16.69 -2.33 9.29
CA PHE A 98 -17.83 -3.02 8.69
C PHE A 98 -18.57 -3.88 9.73
N TRP A 99 -17.83 -4.73 10.45
CA TRP A 99 -18.42 -5.64 11.43
C TRP A 99 -19.03 -4.86 12.60
N SER A 100 -18.38 -3.81 13.07
CA SER A 100 -18.95 -2.99 14.15
C SER A 100 -20.25 -2.29 13.72
N TYR A 101 -20.32 -1.82 12.47
CA TYR A 101 -21.53 -1.21 11.90
C TYR A 101 -22.67 -2.22 11.75
N ILE A 102 -22.43 -3.35 11.06
CA ILE A 102 -23.51 -4.29 10.71
C ILE A 102 -24.09 -4.99 11.94
N LEU A 103 -23.24 -5.32 12.92
CA LEU A 103 -23.64 -5.97 14.17
C LEU A 103 -24.56 -5.08 15.02
N GLN A 104 -24.42 -3.75 14.90
CA GLN A 104 -25.26 -2.76 15.58
C GLN A 104 -26.42 -2.24 14.70
N SER A 105 -26.52 -2.64 13.43
CA SER A 105 -27.55 -2.15 12.49
C SER A 105 -28.99 -2.50 12.92
N ARG A 106 -29.17 -3.49 13.81
CA ARG A 106 -30.46 -3.85 14.43
C ARG A 106 -31.16 -2.70 15.16
N PHE A 107 -30.41 -1.69 15.61
CA PHE A 107 -30.97 -0.49 16.26
C PHE A 107 -31.62 0.47 15.26
N ILE A 108 -31.27 0.36 13.97
CA ILE A 108 -31.88 1.14 12.87
C ILE A 108 -33.21 0.50 12.46
N ARG A 109 -33.20 -0.81 12.18
CA ARG A 109 -34.39 -1.57 11.79
C ARG A 109 -34.69 -2.64 12.85
N PRO A 110 -35.62 -2.39 13.79
CA PRO A 110 -36.00 -3.41 14.77
C PRO A 110 -36.53 -4.65 14.04
N ALA A 111 -35.93 -5.80 14.34
CA ALA A 111 -36.35 -7.09 13.82
C ALA A 111 -37.76 -7.42 14.32
N ILE A 112 -38.78 -7.25 13.47
CA ILE A 112 -40.15 -7.65 13.83
C ILE A 112 -40.30 -9.18 13.72
N ASN A 113 -39.60 -9.83 12.77
CA ASN A 113 -39.70 -11.29 12.52
C ASN A 113 -38.37 -12.01 12.20
N ASP A 114 -37.25 -11.30 12.01
CA ASP A 114 -36.03 -11.91 11.47
C ASP A 114 -34.75 -11.12 11.82
N THR A 115 -33.63 -11.82 12.04
CA THR A 115 -32.35 -11.17 12.38
C THR A 115 -31.63 -10.67 11.12
N TYR A 116 -31.24 -9.39 11.11
CA TYR A 116 -30.44 -8.75 10.05
C TYR A 116 -28.95 -9.14 10.09
N ASP A 117 -28.56 -10.06 10.97
CA ASP A 117 -27.19 -10.48 11.15
C ASP A 117 -26.65 -11.22 9.91
N PRO A 118 -25.37 -11.02 9.55
CA PRO A 118 -24.72 -11.79 8.50
C PRO A 118 -24.66 -13.28 8.84
N GLY A 119 -24.93 -14.12 7.85
CA GLY A 119 -24.78 -15.56 7.97
C GLY A 119 -23.33 -16.01 7.95
N MET A 120 -23.10 -17.28 8.25
CA MET A 120 -21.78 -17.88 8.38
C MET A 120 -21.01 -17.87 7.06
N MET A 121 -21.67 -18.04 5.91
CA MET A 121 -21.00 -18.01 4.60
C MET A 121 -20.47 -16.61 4.29
N TYR A 122 -21.22 -15.57 4.68
CA TYR A 122 -20.76 -14.18 4.58
C TYR A 122 -19.39 -13.99 5.23
N TYR A 123 -19.19 -14.48 6.46
CA TYR A 123 -17.92 -14.37 7.16
C TYR A 123 -16.78 -15.05 6.41
N PHE A 124 -16.98 -16.29 5.94
CA PHE A 124 -15.96 -17.02 5.19
C PHE A 124 -15.58 -16.31 3.90
N LEU A 125 -16.56 -15.96 3.06
CA LEU A 125 -16.31 -15.30 1.78
C LEU A 125 -15.72 -13.89 1.96
N SER A 126 -16.03 -13.20 3.07
CA SER A 126 -15.41 -11.94 3.44
C SER A 126 -13.90 -12.10 3.67
N THR A 127 -13.46 -13.12 4.42
CA THR A 127 -12.03 -13.41 4.61
C THR A 127 -11.33 -13.88 3.32
N VAL A 128 -12.05 -14.56 2.43
CA VAL A 128 -11.52 -14.95 1.10
C VAL A 128 -11.30 -13.72 0.23
N ALA A 129 -12.21 -12.75 0.26
CA ALA A 129 -12.07 -11.51 -0.51
C ALA A 129 -10.82 -10.73 -0.11
N ASP A 130 -10.50 -10.70 1.19
CA ASP A 130 -9.29 -10.05 1.70
C ASP A 130 -8.00 -10.69 1.13
N VAL A 131 -7.93 -12.02 1.09
CA VAL A 131 -6.74 -12.75 0.58
C VAL A 131 -6.67 -12.78 -0.95
N SER A 132 -7.81 -12.82 -1.64
CA SER A 132 -7.87 -12.85 -3.11
C SER A 132 -7.57 -11.50 -3.77
N SER A 133 -7.97 -10.40 -3.12
CA SER A 133 -7.76 -9.05 -3.67
C SER A 133 -6.30 -8.58 -3.65
N ASN A 134 -5.47 -9.15 -2.78
CA ASN A 134 -4.08 -8.75 -2.65
C ASN A 134 -3.12 -9.94 -2.54
N PRO A 135 -2.18 -10.12 -3.49
CA PRO A 135 -1.19 -11.19 -3.43
C PRO A 135 -0.18 -11.07 -2.29
N TYR A 136 -0.08 -9.91 -1.61
CA TYR A 136 0.78 -9.72 -0.43
C TYR A 136 0.12 -10.19 0.87
N ILE A 137 -1.21 -10.23 0.94
CA ILE A 137 -1.94 -10.78 2.09
C ILE A 137 -1.90 -12.30 1.98
N ASN A 138 -1.44 -12.97 3.03
CA ASN A 138 -1.33 -14.42 3.08
C ASN A 138 -2.53 -15.06 3.81
N ALA A 139 -3.04 -14.38 4.84
CA ALA A 139 -4.20 -14.83 5.58
C ALA A 139 -5.06 -13.67 6.11
N SER A 140 -6.35 -13.94 6.29
CA SER A 140 -7.32 -13.04 6.93
C SER A 140 -8.22 -13.87 7.84
N ALA A 141 -8.55 -13.32 9.01
CA ALA A 141 -9.40 -13.95 9.99
C ALA A 141 -10.22 -12.94 10.78
N ILE A 142 -11.37 -13.42 11.27
CA ILE A 142 -12.16 -12.72 12.29
C ILE A 142 -12.25 -13.68 13.47
N TYR A 143 -11.77 -13.28 14.63
CA TYR A 143 -11.78 -14.11 15.83
C TYR A 143 -12.73 -13.54 16.85
N PHE A 144 -13.76 -14.30 17.19
CA PHE A 144 -14.68 -13.93 18.27
C PHE A 144 -14.14 -14.39 19.62
N SER A 145 -14.41 -13.59 20.65
CA SER A 145 -14.26 -14.04 22.02
C SER A 145 -15.27 -15.15 22.35
N SER A 146 -14.99 -15.91 23.40
CA SER A 146 -15.80 -17.07 23.78
C SER A 146 -17.23 -16.64 24.12
N ASN A 147 -18.23 -17.35 23.61
CA ASN A 147 -19.66 -17.08 23.81
C ASN A 147 -20.14 -15.68 23.36
N MET A 148 -19.46 -15.02 22.40
CA MET A 148 -19.84 -13.66 21.95
C MET A 148 -20.32 -13.57 20.49
N SER A 149 -20.38 -14.67 19.74
CA SER A 149 -20.84 -14.65 18.33
C SER A 149 -22.28 -15.12 18.18
N TYR A 150 -23.13 -14.28 17.59
CA TYR A 150 -24.49 -14.64 17.14
C TYR A 150 -24.47 -14.97 15.64
N SER A 151 -25.28 -15.93 15.21
CA SER A 151 -25.39 -16.27 13.79
C SER A 151 -26.76 -16.85 13.46
N PRO A 152 -27.41 -16.39 12.36
CA PRO A 152 -28.68 -16.95 11.90
C PRO A 152 -28.53 -18.28 11.14
N SER A 153 -27.31 -18.83 11.01
CA SER A 153 -27.06 -20.01 10.17
C SER A 153 -27.56 -21.33 10.75
N TYR A 154 -28.19 -21.32 11.93
CA TYR A 154 -28.82 -22.49 12.54
C TYR A 154 -30.25 -22.17 13.01
N ARG A 155 -31.18 -23.11 12.78
CA ARG A 155 -32.59 -22.96 13.21
C ARG A 155 -32.70 -22.81 14.72
N GLY A 156 -33.39 -21.78 15.19
CA GLY A 156 -33.59 -21.49 16.62
C GLY A 156 -32.43 -20.76 17.31
N PHE A 157 -31.38 -20.38 16.56
CA PHE A 157 -30.16 -19.77 17.07
C PHE A 157 -30.21 -18.24 17.04
N PHE A 158 -31.30 -17.63 17.49
CA PHE A 158 -31.42 -16.16 17.54
C PHE A 158 -30.91 -15.56 18.86
N ASN A 159 -31.04 -16.28 19.98
CA ASN A 159 -30.63 -15.83 21.31
C ASN A 159 -29.49 -16.69 21.91
N LYS A 160 -28.89 -17.56 21.11
CA LYS A 160 -27.80 -18.44 21.54
C LYS A 160 -26.51 -17.96 20.90
N THR A 161 -25.43 -17.96 21.66
CA THR A 161 -24.10 -17.65 21.14
C THR A 161 -23.34 -18.93 20.84
N MET A 162 -22.43 -18.88 19.86
CA MET A 162 -21.53 -20.00 19.61
C MET A 162 -20.44 -20.00 20.68
N PRO A 163 -20.02 -21.17 21.19
CA PRO A 163 -18.92 -21.25 22.14
C PRO A 163 -17.65 -20.57 21.63
N ARG A 164 -17.32 -20.84 20.36
CA ARG A 164 -16.19 -20.28 19.62
C ARG A 164 -16.57 -20.12 18.17
N PHE A 165 -16.05 -19.10 17.51
CA PHE A 165 -16.22 -18.87 16.08
C PHE A 165 -15.04 -18.06 15.55
N ALA A 166 -14.33 -18.65 14.58
CA ALA A 166 -13.15 -18.02 14.02
C ALA A 166 -12.98 -18.39 12.53
N PRO A 167 -13.75 -17.77 11.63
CA PRO A 167 -13.53 -17.90 10.20
C PRO A 167 -12.13 -17.37 9.84
N ARG A 168 -11.30 -18.26 9.27
CA ARG A 168 -9.96 -17.92 8.77
C ARG A 168 -9.75 -18.47 7.37
N THR A 169 -9.20 -17.63 6.51
CA THR A 169 -8.71 -18.00 5.19
C THR A 169 -7.21 -17.80 5.13
N PHE A 170 -6.50 -18.77 4.55
CA PHE A 170 -5.07 -18.65 4.25
C PHE A 170 -4.77 -19.23 2.87
N ARG A 171 -3.74 -18.69 2.23
CA ARG A 171 -3.29 -19.16 0.91
C ARG A 171 -2.61 -20.53 1.05
N ALA A 172 -3.10 -21.48 0.28
CA ALA A 172 -2.64 -22.87 0.28
C ALA A 172 -2.13 -23.21 -1.13
N ASP A 173 -0.91 -22.77 -1.42
CA ASP A 173 -0.29 -22.84 -2.74
C ASP A 173 0.64 -24.05 -2.82
N ASP A 174 0.05 -25.24 -2.77
CA ASP A 174 0.75 -26.53 -2.86
C ASP A 174 0.81 -26.99 -4.32
N PHE A 175 2.00 -27.04 -4.89
CA PHE A 175 2.23 -27.47 -6.28
C PHE A 175 1.78 -28.92 -6.55
N ASN A 176 1.64 -29.74 -5.51
CA ASN A 176 1.18 -31.13 -5.63
C ASN A 176 -0.35 -31.27 -5.61
N ASP A 177 -1.08 -30.17 -5.41
CA ASP A 177 -2.54 -30.17 -5.42
C ASP A 177 -3.07 -30.50 -6.83
N PRO A 178 -4.01 -31.45 -6.99
CA PRO A 178 -4.59 -31.79 -8.29
C PRO A 178 -5.26 -30.63 -9.04
N ILE A 179 -5.55 -29.53 -8.34
CA ILE A 179 -6.06 -28.28 -8.92
C ILE A 179 -5.02 -27.63 -9.86
N HIS A 180 -3.72 -27.80 -9.56
CA HIS A 180 -2.62 -27.24 -10.35
C HIS A 180 -2.11 -28.26 -11.36
N LEU A 181 -2.80 -28.38 -12.50
CA LEU A 181 -2.41 -29.29 -13.59
C LEU A 181 -0.96 -29.06 -14.07
N GLU A 182 -0.53 -27.81 -14.14
CA GLU A 182 0.81 -27.41 -14.58
C GLU A 182 1.86 -27.47 -13.47
N ARG A 183 1.47 -27.80 -12.22
CA ARG A 183 2.35 -27.79 -11.04
C ARG A 183 3.10 -26.47 -10.84
N ILE A 184 2.44 -25.36 -11.17
CA ILE A 184 2.92 -23.99 -10.91
C ILE A 184 2.08 -23.33 -9.81
N SER A 185 2.73 -22.46 -9.05
CA SER A 185 2.10 -21.68 -7.98
C SER A 185 1.30 -20.56 -8.64
N THR A 186 -0.02 -20.63 -8.52
CA THR A 186 -0.91 -19.58 -9.04
C THR A 186 -1.33 -18.61 -7.96
N ARG A 187 -1.01 -18.88 -6.68
CA ARG A 187 -1.42 -18.08 -5.50
C ARG A 187 -2.94 -17.88 -5.35
N ASN A 188 -3.75 -18.58 -6.15
CA ASN A 188 -5.20 -18.44 -6.24
C ASN A 188 -5.97 -19.57 -5.54
N THR A 189 -5.26 -20.44 -4.82
CA THR A 189 -5.81 -21.55 -4.03
C THR A 189 -5.84 -21.17 -2.55
N PHE A 190 -7.02 -21.25 -1.96
CA PHE A 190 -7.27 -20.86 -0.58
C PHE A 190 -7.82 -22.01 0.24
N THR A 191 -7.34 -22.13 1.47
CA THR A 191 -7.94 -23.00 2.47
C THR A 191 -8.70 -22.16 3.47
N VAL A 192 -9.99 -22.47 3.62
CA VAL A 192 -10.93 -21.72 4.46
C VAL A 192 -11.42 -22.65 5.54
N LYS A 193 -11.22 -22.29 6.80
CA LYS A 193 -11.60 -23.12 7.95
C LYS A 193 -12.15 -22.27 9.08
N ASP A 194 -12.99 -22.88 9.88
CA ASP A 194 -13.39 -22.35 11.18
C ASP A 194 -12.43 -22.84 12.26
N LEU A 195 -11.54 -21.97 12.73
CA LEU A 195 -10.62 -22.31 13.82
C LEU A 195 -11.33 -22.46 15.18
N GLY A 196 -12.57 -21.99 15.30
CA GLY A 196 -13.40 -22.22 16.48
C GLY A 196 -13.99 -23.63 16.54
N ALA A 197 -14.00 -24.36 15.43
CA ALA A 197 -14.51 -25.72 15.35
C ALA A 197 -13.44 -26.73 15.76
N SER A 198 -13.26 -26.90 17.07
CA SER A 198 -12.30 -27.83 17.66
C SER A 198 -12.95 -28.64 18.80
N PRO A 199 -12.50 -29.89 19.02
CA PRO A 199 -12.95 -30.67 20.16
C PRO A 199 -12.64 -29.93 21.47
N SER A 200 -13.61 -29.90 22.39
CA SER A 200 -13.49 -29.25 23.70
C SER A 200 -12.29 -29.77 24.52
N ASN A 201 -11.90 -31.03 24.30
CA ASN A 201 -10.75 -31.64 24.97
C ASN A 201 -9.39 -31.16 24.43
N SER A 202 -9.34 -30.49 23.28
CA SER A 202 -8.09 -30.10 22.61
C SER A 202 -7.70 -28.65 22.91
N LEU A 203 -7.07 -28.42 24.07
CA LEU A 203 -6.59 -27.09 24.48
C LEU A 203 -5.58 -26.47 23.50
N SER A 204 -4.79 -27.29 22.79
CA SER A 204 -3.80 -26.79 21.82
C SER A 204 -4.43 -26.15 20.57
N ASN A 205 -5.66 -26.52 20.22
CA ASN A 205 -6.38 -25.97 19.07
C ASN A 205 -7.23 -24.74 19.46
N ASP A 206 -7.32 -24.47 20.76
CA ASP A 206 -8.16 -23.43 21.32
C ASP A 206 -7.46 -22.08 21.36
N TYR A 207 -7.77 -21.22 20.38
CA TYR A 207 -7.13 -19.92 20.20
C TYR A 207 -7.33 -18.93 21.36
N THR A 208 -8.24 -19.19 22.31
CA THR A 208 -8.43 -18.32 23.49
C THR A 208 -7.52 -18.70 24.65
N THR A 209 -6.92 -19.88 24.63
CA THR A 209 -6.06 -20.37 25.71
C THR A 209 -4.59 -20.10 25.49
N ASP A 210 -3.84 -20.15 26.59
CA ASP A 210 -2.39 -20.03 26.65
C ASP A 210 -1.66 -21.19 25.96
N PHE A 211 -2.32 -22.34 25.83
CA PHE A 211 -1.78 -23.51 25.13
C PHE A 211 -1.76 -23.34 23.61
N TYR A 212 -2.48 -22.34 23.09
CA TYR A 212 -2.41 -22.01 21.67
C TYR A 212 -1.16 -21.20 21.37
N ARG A 213 -0.27 -21.83 20.61
CA ARG A 213 1.13 -21.39 20.41
C ARG A 213 1.27 -19.98 19.83
N ILE A 214 0.27 -19.51 19.07
CA ILE A 214 0.29 -18.24 18.33
C ILE A 214 -0.92 -17.37 18.70
N ASN A 215 -1.15 -17.11 19.98
CA ASN A 215 -2.32 -16.37 20.49
C ASN A 215 -2.07 -14.87 20.76
N GLU A 216 -0.89 -14.32 20.42
CA GLU A 216 -0.56 -12.94 20.77
C GLU A 216 -1.54 -11.92 20.16
N TRP A 217 -2.00 -12.14 18.93
CA TRP A 217 -3.02 -11.29 18.29
C TRP A 217 -4.34 -11.24 19.06
N TYR A 218 -4.75 -12.35 19.71
CA TYR A 218 -5.99 -12.42 20.49
C TYR A 218 -5.88 -11.49 21.70
N ARG A 219 -4.77 -11.58 22.44
CA ARG A 219 -4.51 -10.81 23.67
C ARG A 219 -4.31 -9.32 23.46
N LYS A 220 -4.11 -8.85 22.23
CA LYS A 220 -3.96 -7.41 21.95
C LYS A 220 -5.23 -6.62 22.30
N TRP A 221 -6.41 -7.24 22.18
CA TRP A 221 -7.70 -6.59 22.42
C TRP A 221 -8.72 -7.48 23.17
N LEU A 222 -8.56 -8.81 23.16
CA LEU A 222 -9.51 -9.74 23.78
C LEU A 222 -8.85 -10.56 24.90
N PRO A 223 -9.60 -10.93 25.95
CA PRO A 223 -10.95 -10.45 26.26
C PRO A 223 -10.96 -8.95 26.59
N ASP A 224 -12.10 -8.28 26.35
CA ASP A 224 -12.27 -6.86 26.62
C ASP A 224 -12.41 -6.59 28.13
N ASN A 225 -11.27 -6.59 28.83
CA ASN A 225 -11.22 -6.29 30.26
C ASN A 225 -11.12 -4.77 30.44
N VAL A 226 -12.19 -4.14 30.93
CA VAL A 226 -12.26 -2.70 31.17
C VAL A 226 -12.15 -2.43 32.67
N ASP A 227 -11.15 -1.63 33.08
CA ASP A 227 -10.89 -1.36 34.52
C ASP A 227 -11.97 -0.52 35.22
N TYR A 228 -12.70 0.33 34.48
CA TYR A 228 -13.66 1.29 35.08
C TYR A 228 -15.04 1.33 34.41
N ARG A 229 -15.15 1.88 33.18
CA ARG A 229 -16.44 2.08 32.49
C ARG A 229 -16.40 1.58 31.04
N HIS A 230 -17.36 0.74 30.71
CA HIS A 230 -17.58 0.23 29.34
C HIS A 230 -18.04 1.33 28.37
N ASP A 231 -18.70 2.40 28.84
CA ASP A 231 -19.22 3.51 28.01
C ASP A 231 -18.14 4.39 27.33
N THR A 232 -16.86 4.05 27.45
CA THR A 232 -15.74 4.83 26.91
C THR A 232 -15.40 4.49 25.46
N LYS A 233 -16.04 3.48 24.86
CA LYS A 233 -15.76 3.08 23.47
C LYS A 233 -16.15 4.17 22.47
N THR A 234 -15.30 4.35 21.45
CA THR A 234 -15.48 5.36 20.41
C THR A 234 -16.77 5.19 19.63
N THR A 235 -17.41 6.32 19.32
CA THR A 235 -18.62 6.36 18.50
C THR A 235 -18.36 7.07 17.18
N TYR A 236 -19.03 6.57 16.14
CA TYR A 236 -19.02 7.12 14.79
C TYR A 236 -20.45 7.45 14.39
N GLN A 237 -20.63 8.58 13.71
CA GLN A 237 -21.93 9.06 13.28
C GLN A 237 -22.03 9.01 11.76
N VAL A 238 -23.11 8.42 11.27
CA VAL A 238 -23.41 8.30 9.84
C VAL A 238 -24.76 8.93 9.54
N GLU A 239 -24.79 9.89 8.63
CA GLU A 239 -26.02 10.42 8.05
C GLU A 239 -26.39 9.57 6.84
N ILE A 240 -27.44 8.76 6.96
CA ILE A 240 -27.93 7.84 5.92
C ILE A 240 -29.12 8.49 5.20
N ARG A 241 -29.09 8.49 3.87
CA ARG A 241 -30.18 8.93 3.02
C ARG A 241 -30.59 7.84 2.05
N TYR A 242 -31.78 7.30 2.21
CA TYR A 242 -32.28 6.19 1.39
C TYR A 242 -32.87 6.66 0.06
N ALA A 243 -33.12 5.70 -0.84
CA ALA A 243 -33.78 5.93 -2.13
C ALA A 243 -35.13 6.68 -2.00
N ASN A 244 -35.86 6.46 -0.90
CA ASN A 244 -37.17 7.07 -0.65
C ASN A 244 -37.10 8.52 -0.14
N ASN A 245 -35.92 9.17 -0.16
CA ASN A 245 -35.65 10.48 0.44
C ASN A 245 -35.77 10.56 1.97
N THR A 246 -35.88 9.43 2.67
CA THR A 246 -35.81 9.41 4.14
C THR A 246 -34.38 9.62 4.60
N ASN A 247 -34.21 10.46 5.61
CA ASN A 247 -32.92 10.73 6.24
C ASN A 247 -32.93 10.12 7.64
N GLU A 248 -31.90 9.35 7.96
CA GLU A 248 -31.69 8.76 9.28
C GLU A 248 -30.26 9.04 9.73
N THR A 249 -30.08 9.27 11.03
CA THR A 249 -28.74 9.39 11.63
C THR A 249 -28.49 8.18 12.49
N PHE A 250 -27.44 7.43 12.17
CA PHE A 250 -27.05 6.25 12.92
C PHE A 250 -25.71 6.49 13.64
N THR A 251 -25.69 6.22 14.93
CA THR A 251 -24.50 6.29 15.77
C THR A 251 -24.16 4.90 16.25
N PHE A 252 -22.93 4.44 15.99
CA PHE A 252 -22.48 3.11 16.37
C PHE A 252 -21.10 3.17 17.02
N HIS A 253 -20.81 2.18 17.87
CA HIS A 253 -19.48 2.02 18.47
C HIS A 253 -18.53 1.34 17.49
N GLY A 254 -17.28 1.79 17.40
CA GLY A 254 -16.29 1.24 16.47
C GLY A 254 -14.94 0.93 17.12
N PRO A 255 -13.91 0.61 16.31
CA PRO A 255 -12.53 0.59 16.78
C PRO A 255 -12.08 1.98 17.26
N PRO A 256 -10.99 2.07 18.04
CA PRO A 256 -10.45 3.35 18.51
C PRO A 256 -10.20 4.36 17.39
N GLY A 257 -10.30 5.65 17.72
CA GLY A 257 -10.03 6.73 16.77
C GLY A 257 -8.56 6.79 16.37
N ALA A 258 -8.27 7.32 15.18
CA ALA A 258 -6.90 7.57 14.73
C ALA A 258 -6.13 8.51 15.68
N ASP A 259 -6.84 9.38 16.41
CA ASP A 259 -6.30 10.33 17.38
C ASP A 259 -5.98 9.69 18.76
N GLU A 260 -6.54 8.52 19.05
CA GLU A 260 -6.45 7.87 20.37
C GLU A 260 -5.13 7.09 20.55
N ASN A 261 -4.80 6.77 21.80
CA ASN A 261 -3.62 5.97 22.18
C ASN A 261 -4.05 4.89 23.20
N PRO A 262 -3.93 3.59 22.88
CA PRO A 262 -3.40 3.03 21.62
C PRO A 262 -4.32 3.32 20.43
N GLY A 263 -3.73 3.45 19.24
CA GLY A 263 -4.47 3.68 17.99
C GLY A 263 -5.36 2.49 17.58
N PRO A 264 -6.08 2.60 16.44
CA PRO A 264 -7.07 1.62 15.99
C PRO A 264 -6.50 0.22 15.76
N VAL A 265 -5.23 0.13 15.36
CA VAL A 265 -4.59 -1.12 14.96
C VAL A 265 -3.36 -1.36 15.83
N LYS A 266 -3.25 -2.58 16.35
CA LYS A 266 -2.05 -3.07 17.04
C LYS A 266 -1.33 -4.07 16.14
N TRP A 267 -0.01 -3.95 16.11
CA TRP A 267 0.87 -4.88 15.41
C TRP A 267 1.28 -6.04 16.32
N THR A 268 1.46 -7.21 15.72
CA THR A 268 2.04 -8.38 16.39
C THR A 268 3.53 -8.48 16.12
N ARG A 269 4.25 -9.17 17.01
CA ARG A 269 5.58 -9.69 16.68
C ARG A 269 5.49 -10.63 15.48
N PRO A 270 6.46 -10.60 14.54
CA PRO A 270 6.49 -11.60 13.49
C PRO A 270 6.58 -12.99 14.10
N TYR A 271 5.78 -13.91 13.58
CA TYR A 271 5.67 -15.25 14.14
C TYR A 271 5.51 -16.31 13.05
N PHE A 272 5.86 -17.56 13.36
CA PHE A 272 5.71 -18.69 12.45
C PHE A 272 4.36 -19.38 12.64
N ASP A 273 3.51 -19.39 11.61
CA ASP A 273 2.17 -19.95 11.65
C ASP A 273 2.15 -21.47 11.40
N CYS A 274 2.59 -22.20 12.42
CA CYS A 274 2.76 -23.65 12.44
C CYS A 274 1.44 -24.42 12.23
N GLY A 275 1.44 -25.37 11.28
CA GLY A 275 0.31 -26.27 10.98
C GLY A 275 -0.82 -25.63 10.18
N ARG A 276 -0.60 -24.43 9.63
CA ARG A 276 -1.58 -23.67 8.84
C ARG A 276 -0.94 -23.14 7.55
N SER A 277 -0.42 -21.91 7.58
CA SER A 277 0.28 -21.34 6.41
C SER A 277 1.76 -21.71 6.36
N ASN A 278 2.34 -22.18 7.48
CA ASN A 278 3.74 -22.64 7.60
C ASN A 278 4.76 -21.61 7.10
N ARG A 279 4.50 -20.33 7.38
CA ARG A 279 5.34 -19.20 7.00
C ARG A 279 5.54 -18.25 8.17
N TRP A 280 6.62 -17.49 8.09
CA TRP A 280 6.83 -16.31 8.94
C TRP A 280 5.91 -15.18 8.48
N ILE A 281 5.06 -14.71 9.38
CA ILE A 281 4.02 -13.71 9.08
C ILE A 281 4.00 -12.59 10.11
N VAL A 282 3.48 -11.44 9.70
CA VAL A 282 3.20 -10.28 10.57
C VAL A 282 1.72 -9.95 10.44
N ALA A 283 1.07 -9.74 11.59
CA ALA A 283 -0.36 -9.45 11.65
C ALA A 283 -0.66 -8.03 12.14
N ALA A 284 -1.63 -7.40 11.47
CA ALA A 284 -2.33 -6.19 11.91
C ALA A 284 -3.65 -6.59 12.58
N VAL A 285 -3.93 -6.07 13.78
CA VAL A 285 -5.10 -6.46 14.60
C VAL A 285 -5.94 -5.24 14.97
N SER A 286 -7.21 -5.26 14.59
CA SER A 286 -8.20 -4.22 14.91
C SER A 286 -9.41 -4.80 15.65
N PRO A 287 -9.91 -4.15 16.72
CA PRO A 287 -11.04 -4.66 17.50
C PRO A 287 -12.39 -4.37 16.83
N ILE A 288 -13.34 -5.27 17.00
CA ILE A 288 -14.73 -5.16 16.54
C ILE A 288 -15.59 -4.87 17.76
N ALA A 289 -16.31 -3.75 17.73
CA ALA A 289 -17.20 -3.33 18.80
C ALA A 289 -18.64 -3.75 18.52
N ASP A 290 -19.31 -4.25 19.55
CA ASP A 290 -20.74 -4.56 19.53
C ASP A 290 -21.36 -4.28 20.89
N ILE A 291 -22.68 -4.19 20.92
CA ILE A 291 -23.46 -4.05 22.14
C ILE A 291 -23.80 -5.45 22.64
N TYR A 292 -23.26 -5.82 23.80
CA TYR A 292 -23.37 -7.16 24.37
C TYR A 292 -23.77 -7.10 25.86
N PRO A 293 -24.55 -8.07 26.38
CA PRO A 293 -25.25 -9.15 25.67
C PRO A 293 -26.38 -8.62 24.77
N ARG A 294 -26.70 -9.36 23.69
CA ARG A 294 -27.81 -8.99 22.78
C ARG A 294 -29.15 -9.58 23.23
N HIS A 295 -30.22 -9.09 22.61
CA HIS A 295 -31.58 -9.62 22.72
C HIS A 295 -32.09 -9.75 24.15
N THR A 296 -31.60 -8.89 25.04
CA THR A 296 -32.09 -8.83 26.41
C THR A 296 -33.37 -7.97 26.46
N GLY A 297 -34.29 -8.30 27.37
CA GLY A 297 -35.46 -7.46 27.63
C GLY A 297 -35.11 -6.14 28.34
N PHE A 298 -33.86 -5.95 28.73
CA PHE A 298 -33.39 -4.89 29.61
C PHE A 298 -32.23 -4.12 28.96
N ARG A 299 -32.55 -3.01 28.28
CA ARG A 299 -31.55 -2.17 27.59
C ARG A 299 -30.44 -1.63 28.50
N HIS A 300 -30.68 -1.52 29.80
CA HIS A 300 -29.67 -1.04 30.76
C HIS A 300 -28.56 -2.05 31.07
N ILE A 301 -28.70 -3.30 30.61
CA ILE A 301 -27.69 -4.37 30.75
C ILE A 301 -26.86 -4.49 29.46
N GLU A 302 -27.32 -3.90 28.36
CA GLU A 302 -26.60 -3.88 27.09
C GLU A 302 -25.51 -2.79 27.13
N TYR A 303 -24.23 -3.15 27.05
CA TYR A 303 -23.12 -2.19 27.04
C TYR A 303 -22.14 -2.47 25.88
N PRO A 304 -21.41 -1.45 25.40
CA PRO A 304 -20.46 -1.62 24.31
C PRO A 304 -19.23 -2.41 24.77
N THR A 305 -18.88 -3.45 24.00
CA THR A 305 -17.75 -4.34 24.26
C THR A 305 -17.03 -4.70 22.97
N TYR A 306 -15.74 -4.98 23.06
CA TYR A 306 -15.03 -5.63 21.95
C TYR A 306 -15.33 -7.13 21.96
N THR A 307 -16.16 -7.57 21.01
CA THR A 307 -16.63 -8.97 20.92
C THR A 307 -15.75 -9.83 20.02
N ALA A 308 -15.04 -9.20 19.08
CA ALA A 308 -14.17 -9.88 18.13
C ALA A 308 -12.97 -9.01 17.73
N VAL A 309 -12.02 -9.61 17.01
CA VAL A 309 -10.90 -8.90 16.37
C VAL A 309 -10.79 -9.31 14.90
N SER A 310 -10.50 -8.34 14.04
CA SER A 310 -10.06 -8.58 12.67
C SER A 310 -8.55 -8.68 12.64
N VAL A 311 -8.04 -9.77 12.09
CA VAL A 311 -6.61 -10.07 11.98
C VAL A 311 -6.28 -10.30 10.51
N VAL A 312 -5.39 -9.48 9.97
CA VAL A 312 -4.92 -9.62 8.58
C VAL A 312 -3.41 -9.79 8.60
N GLU A 313 -2.92 -10.75 7.83
CA GLU A 313 -1.56 -11.28 7.94
C GLU A 313 -0.85 -11.27 6.58
N MET A 314 0.41 -10.82 6.57
CA MET A 314 1.27 -10.83 5.39
C MET A 314 2.57 -11.59 5.63
N ASP A 315 3.17 -12.10 4.55
CA ASP A 315 4.47 -12.78 4.57
C ASP A 315 5.58 -11.82 5.06
N PHE A 316 6.33 -12.21 6.09
CA PHE A 316 7.46 -11.41 6.61
C PHE A 316 8.57 -11.24 5.58
N ASP A 317 8.82 -12.24 4.73
CA ASP A 317 9.87 -12.19 3.70
C ASP A 317 9.69 -11.05 2.68
N ARG A 318 8.48 -10.50 2.58
CA ARG A 318 8.15 -9.41 1.66
C ARG A 318 8.29 -8.02 2.30
N ILE A 319 8.63 -7.96 3.59
CA ILE A 319 8.81 -6.70 4.30
C ILE A 319 10.26 -6.25 4.16
N ASP A 320 10.45 -5.02 3.65
CA ASP A 320 11.78 -4.44 3.54
C ASP A 320 12.38 -4.08 4.91
N ILE A 321 13.63 -4.50 5.09
CA ILE A 321 14.45 -4.13 6.23
C ILE A 321 15.22 -2.82 5.97
N ASN A 322 15.53 -2.09 7.03
CA ASN A 322 16.38 -0.91 6.93
C ASN A 322 17.74 -1.18 7.58
N GLN A 323 18.78 -1.35 6.76
CA GLN A 323 20.14 -1.65 7.22
C GLN A 323 20.96 -0.40 7.57
N CYS A 324 20.47 0.79 7.22
CA CYS A 324 21.16 2.05 7.42
C CYS A 324 21.23 2.45 8.90
N PRO A 325 22.18 3.33 9.29
CA PRO A 325 22.22 3.91 10.62
C PRO A 325 20.91 4.64 10.95
N LYS A 326 20.59 4.73 12.23
CA LYS A 326 19.46 5.53 12.71
C LYS A 326 19.71 7.01 12.37
N SER A 327 18.69 7.65 11.83
CA SER A 327 18.69 9.07 11.45
C SER A 327 17.34 9.68 11.83
N ASN A 328 17.16 10.99 11.63
CA ASN A 328 15.88 11.65 11.93
C ASN A 328 14.69 11.04 11.16
N GLY A 329 14.94 10.40 10.01
CA GLY A 329 13.91 9.68 9.25
C GLY A 329 13.69 8.23 9.69
N ASN A 330 14.52 7.70 10.60
CA ASN A 330 14.49 6.33 11.12
C ASN A 330 14.83 6.30 12.63
N ILE A 331 14.01 6.98 13.44
CA ILE A 331 14.22 7.05 14.90
C ILE A 331 13.71 5.77 15.58
N GLY A 332 12.77 5.06 14.96
CA GLY A 332 12.06 3.93 15.52
C GLY A 332 12.93 2.72 15.91
N PRO A 333 12.34 1.72 16.58
CA PRO A 333 13.03 0.45 16.82
C PRO A 333 13.37 -0.18 15.46
N ASN A 334 14.64 -0.52 15.29
CA ASN A 334 15.16 -1.15 14.09
C ASN A 334 16.34 -2.03 14.48
N LYS A 335 16.10 -3.35 14.47
CA LYS A 335 17.11 -4.37 14.80
C LYS A 335 18.26 -4.38 13.81
N PHE A 336 17.98 -4.02 12.55
CA PHE A 336 18.94 -4.07 11.45
C PHE A 336 19.73 -2.77 11.27
N ALA A 337 19.54 -1.78 12.14
CA ALA A 337 20.29 -0.53 12.07
C ALA A 337 21.81 -0.79 12.19
N ASN A 338 22.61 -0.06 11.40
CA ASN A 338 24.07 -0.21 11.33
C ASN A 338 24.59 -1.56 10.80
N THR A 339 23.75 -2.37 10.14
CA THR A 339 24.20 -3.59 9.45
C THR A 339 24.72 -3.31 8.03
N ALA A 340 24.45 -2.12 7.48
CA ALA A 340 24.98 -1.71 6.18
C ALA A 340 26.51 -1.61 6.21
N ARG A 341 27.15 -2.17 5.19
CA ARG A 341 28.62 -2.26 5.03
C ARG A 341 29.21 -1.09 4.23
N CYS A 342 28.49 0.03 4.15
CA CYS A 342 29.00 1.25 3.53
C CYS A 342 30.25 1.77 4.25
N LYS A 343 31.20 2.34 3.48
CA LYS A 343 32.42 2.95 4.00
C LYS A 343 32.09 4.17 4.85
N LYS A 344 32.22 4.05 6.18
CA LYS A 344 31.83 5.10 7.14
C LYS A 344 32.65 6.38 7.04
N GLU A 345 33.78 6.40 6.32
CA GLU A 345 34.61 7.61 6.17
C GLU A 345 34.13 8.48 5.02
N THR A 346 33.84 7.87 3.87
CA THR A 346 33.57 8.56 2.61
C THR A 346 32.12 8.46 2.13
N THR A 347 31.34 7.51 2.65
CA THR A 347 29.97 7.21 2.18
C THR A 347 28.91 7.29 3.28
N GLU A 348 27.67 7.47 2.85
CA GLU A 348 26.43 7.51 3.63
C GLU A 348 25.45 6.49 3.05
N CYS A 349 24.65 5.87 3.92
CA CYS A 349 23.72 4.81 3.53
C CYS A 349 22.33 5.38 3.26
N GLU A 350 21.74 4.99 2.13
CA GLU A 350 20.38 5.31 1.74
C GLU A 350 19.63 3.98 1.48
N PRO A 351 18.49 3.71 2.14
CA PRO A 351 17.76 2.46 1.95
C PRO A 351 17.13 2.38 0.56
N ILE A 352 17.07 1.17 -0.01
CA ILE A 352 16.36 0.89 -1.26
C ILE A 352 15.02 0.22 -0.90
N HIS A 353 13.96 0.61 -1.60
CA HIS A 353 12.61 0.09 -1.41
C HIS A 353 12.30 -1.05 -2.40
N GLY A 354 11.41 -1.97 -2.02
CA GLY A 354 10.98 -3.14 -2.79
C GLY A 354 11.94 -4.33 -2.75
N TRP A 355 12.86 -4.39 -1.78
CA TRP A 355 13.93 -5.41 -1.73
C TRP A 355 13.53 -6.71 -1.00
N GLY A 356 12.51 -6.64 -0.14
CA GLY A 356 12.08 -7.68 0.80
C GLY A 356 13.05 -7.89 1.95
N PHE A 357 12.88 -9.01 2.65
CA PHE A 357 13.80 -9.46 3.70
C PHE A 357 15.07 -10.05 3.09
N ARG A 358 15.96 -9.18 2.60
CA ARG A 358 17.24 -9.55 1.96
C ARG A 358 18.33 -8.54 2.30
N ARG A 359 19.58 -9.02 2.41
CA ARG A 359 20.75 -8.16 2.52
C ARG A 359 20.95 -7.32 1.26
N GLY A 360 21.57 -6.16 1.43
CA GLY A 360 21.96 -5.27 0.34
C GLY A 360 20.83 -4.35 -0.14
N GLY A 361 19.73 -4.26 0.60
CA GLY A 361 18.61 -3.35 0.35
C GLY A 361 18.92 -1.88 0.67
N TYR A 362 20.11 -1.41 0.29
CA TYR A 362 20.59 -0.06 0.49
C TYR A 362 21.58 0.32 -0.62
N GLN A 363 21.88 1.61 -0.76
CA GLN A 363 22.96 2.12 -1.58
C GLN A 363 23.87 3.04 -0.75
N CYS A 364 25.16 3.02 -1.05
CA CYS A 364 26.16 3.88 -0.42
C CYS A 364 26.40 5.09 -1.32
N ARG A 365 25.86 6.24 -0.90
CA ARG A 365 26.06 7.55 -1.54
C ARG A 365 27.31 8.22 -0.97
N CYS A 366 27.98 9.07 -1.73
CA CYS A 366 29.09 9.84 -1.18
C CYS A 366 28.60 10.89 -0.17
N ARG A 367 29.33 11.02 0.94
CA ARG A 367 29.09 12.06 1.94
C ARG A 367 29.29 13.46 1.37
N PRO A 368 28.67 14.49 1.97
CA PRO A 368 29.00 15.89 1.67
C PRO A 368 30.52 16.13 1.73
N GLY A 369 31.05 16.85 0.73
CA GLY A 369 32.50 17.05 0.56
C GLY A 369 33.24 15.90 -0.15
N TYR A 370 32.55 14.84 -0.56
CA TYR A 370 33.09 13.74 -1.36
C TYR A 370 32.31 13.58 -2.68
N ARG A 371 32.96 12.96 -3.67
CA ARG A 371 32.41 12.66 -4.99
C ARG A 371 32.73 11.25 -5.44
N LEU A 372 31.96 10.75 -6.39
CA LEU A 372 32.25 9.47 -7.02
C LEU A 372 33.57 9.55 -7.83
N PRO A 373 34.35 8.45 -7.88
CA PRO A 373 35.47 8.31 -8.80
C PRO A 373 35.02 8.48 -10.26
N THR A 374 35.95 8.90 -11.12
CA THR A 374 35.64 9.15 -12.55
C THR A 374 35.22 7.89 -13.32
N VAL A 375 35.45 6.69 -12.77
CA VAL A 375 35.07 5.40 -13.38
C VAL A 375 33.65 4.99 -12.99
N VAL A 376 33.15 5.48 -11.85
CA VAL A 376 31.88 5.03 -11.27
C VAL A 376 30.78 6.03 -11.59
N ARG A 377 29.64 5.52 -12.08
CA ARG A 377 28.51 6.35 -12.53
C ARG A 377 27.42 6.58 -11.49
N ARG A 378 27.21 5.62 -10.60
CA ARG A 378 26.08 5.58 -9.66
C ARG A 378 26.59 5.32 -8.25
N PRO A 379 25.81 5.66 -7.20
CA PRO A 379 26.08 5.20 -5.85
C PRO A 379 26.31 3.69 -5.81
N TYR A 380 27.13 3.23 -4.86
CA TYR A 380 27.46 1.82 -4.75
C TYR A 380 26.27 1.04 -4.22
N LEU A 381 25.76 0.09 -5.00
CA LEU A 381 24.64 -0.75 -4.58
C LEU A 381 25.07 -1.70 -3.46
N GLY A 382 24.27 -1.77 -2.39
CA GLY A 382 24.50 -2.63 -1.24
C GLY A 382 24.64 -4.10 -1.63
N GLU A 383 23.86 -4.61 -2.59
CA GLU A 383 24.02 -5.97 -3.13
C GLU A 383 25.46 -6.25 -3.61
N LEU A 384 26.10 -5.28 -4.27
CA LEU A 384 27.48 -5.42 -4.75
C LEU A 384 28.48 -5.34 -3.59
N VAL A 385 28.23 -4.47 -2.61
CA VAL A 385 29.08 -4.35 -1.41
C VAL A 385 29.02 -5.63 -0.57
N GLU A 386 27.82 -6.18 -0.37
CA GLU A 386 27.58 -7.41 0.41
C GLU A 386 28.15 -8.66 -0.28
N ARG A 387 28.29 -8.67 -1.60
CA ARG A 387 28.91 -9.79 -2.36
C ARG A 387 30.41 -9.62 -2.57
N ALA A 388 30.97 -8.45 -2.26
CA ALA A 388 32.36 -8.16 -2.54
C ALA A 388 33.32 -9.10 -1.78
N THR A 389 34.38 -9.50 -2.46
CA THR A 389 35.53 -10.15 -1.81
C THR A 389 36.27 -9.15 -0.93
N GLN A 390 37.08 -9.64 0.01
CA GLN A 390 37.90 -8.79 0.87
C GLN A 390 38.75 -7.78 0.09
N GLU A 391 39.43 -8.21 -0.97
CA GLU A 391 40.27 -7.36 -1.79
C GLU A 391 39.47 -6.26 -2.50
N GLN A 392 38.30 -6.61 -3.07
CA GLN A 392 37.41 -5.64 -3.72
C GLN A 392 36.84 -4.63 -2.73
N TYR A 393 36.52 -5.05 -1.51
CA TYR A 393 35.98 -4.15 -0.50
C TYR A 393 37.01 -3.15 -0.01
N TYR A 394 38.25 -3.57 0.26
CA TYR A 394 39.29 -2.67 0.78
C TYR A 394 39.87 -1.74 -0.28
N ASN A 395 39.96 -2.18 -1.54
CA ASN A 395 40.51 -1.36 -2.64
C ASN A 395 39.44 -0.55 -3.40
N GLY A 396 38.16 -0.73 -3.06
CA GLY A 396 37.02 -0.18 -3.79
C GLY A 396 35.96 0.45 -2.89
N PHE A 397 34.88 0.91 -3.51
CA PHE A 397 33.71 1.52 -2.85
C PHE A 397 33.96 2.82 -2.06
N ASP A 398 35.16 3.40 -2.17
CA ASP A 398 35.50 4.68 -1.56
C ASP A 398 35.15 5.87 -2.47
N CYS A 399 34.72 6.98 -1.86
CA CYS A 399 34.51 8.25 -2.56
C CYS A 399 35.76 9.14 -2.44
N LEU A 400 36.01 9.95 -3.47
CA LEU A 400 37.14 10.88 -3.50
C LEU A 400 36.76 12.21 -2.85
N ARG A 401 37.66 12.79 -2.06
CA ARG A 401 37.43 14.10 -1.43
C ARG A 401 37.41 15.22 -2.48
N ILE A 402 36.46 16.13 -2.35
CA ILE A 402 36.39 17.36 -3.14
C ILE A 402 37.46 18.33 -2.62
N GLY A 403 38.21 18.96 -3.52
CA GLY A 403 39.26 19.91 -3.19
C GLY A 403 38.71 21.25 -2.67
N TRP A 404 38.76 22.29 -3.49
CA TRP A 404 38.30 23.63 -3.13
C TRP A 404 36.77 23.74 -3.05
N ILE A 405 36.19 23.76 -1.86
CA ILE A 405 34.73 23.92 -1.66
C ILE A 405 34.39 25.42 -1.66
N HIS A 406 33.33 25.81 -2.38
CA HIS A 406 32.85 27.19 -2.45
C HIS A 406 31.78 27.45 -1.37
N LYS A 407 31.72 28.68 -0.88
CA LYS A 407 30.59 29.17 -0.09
C LYS A 407 29.59 29.89 -1.00
N ILE A 408 28.30 29.73 -0.70
CA ILE A 408 27.24 30.43 -1.43
C ILE A 408 27.35 31.93 -1.11
N PRO A 409 27.31 32.83 -2.11
CA PRO A 409 27.33 34.27 -1.86
C PRO A 409 26.10 34.74 -1.08
N ALA A 410 26.33 35.64 -0.11
CA ALA A 410 25.28 36.15 0.78
C ALA A 410 24.38 37.22 0.14
N LEU A 411 24.89 37.95 -0.85
CA LEU A 411 24.16 38.95 -1.62
C LEU A 411 23.80 38.40 -3.00
N TRP A 412 22.57 38.65 -3.43
CA TRP A 412 22.06 38.20 -4.73
C TRP A 412 21.80 39.40 -5.63
N GLU A 413 22.20 39.28 -6.88
CA GLU A 413 22.02 40.32 -7.89
C GLU A 413 21.03 39.85 -8.95
N ARG A 414 20.48 40.79 -9.71
CA ARG A 414 19.67 40.45 -10.89
C ARG A 414 20.56 39.79 -11.94
N ALA A 415 20.03 38.77 -12.61
CA ALA A 415 20.73 38.14 -13.72
C ALA A 415 20.98 39.16 -14.85
N SER A 416 22.17 39.10 -15.45
CA SER A 416 22.44 39.95 -16.62
C SER A 416 21.42 39.68 -17.75
N PRO A 417 21.05 40.69 -18.56
CA PRO A 417 20.05 40.52 -19.62
C PRO A 417 20.37 39.36 -20.58
N HIS A 418 21.66 39.15 -20.88
CA HIS A 418 22.10 38.06 -21.75
C HIS A 418 21.86 36.66 -21.12
N ILE A 419 22.10 36.52 -19.82
CA ILE A 419 21.83 35.27 -19.09
C ILE A 419 20.32 34.99 -19.05
N ARG A 420 19.52 36.03 -18.81
CA ARG A 420 18.05 35.90 -18.79
C ARG A 420 17.52 35.45 -20.15
N GLU A 421 17.93 36.10 -21.25
CA GLU A 421 17.48 35.73 -22.59
C GLU A 421 17.88 34.28 -22.95
N LYS A 422 19.10 33.85 -22.60
CA LYS A 422 19.55 32.46 -22.79
C LYS A 422 18.59 31.43 -22.17
N TYR A 423 18.05 31.69 -20.97
CA TYR A 423 17.12 30.78 -20.32
C TYR A 423 15.70 30.91 -20.87
N LEU A 424 15.25 32.11 -21.23
CA LEU A 424 13.93 32.33 -21.85
C LEU A 424 13.85 31.74 -23.26
N GLU A 425 14.93 31.75 -24.04
CA GLU A 425 15.02 31.03 -25.33
C GLU A 425 14.89 29.53 -25.14
N ARG A 426 15.53 28.99 -24.08
CA ARG A 426 15.46 27.57 -23.73
C ARG A 426 14.05 27.16 -23.29
N TYR A 427 13.40 28.01 -22.51
CA TYR A 427 12.08 27.79 -21.92
C TYR A 427 11.06 28.79 -22.50
N TYR A 428 10.88 28.76 -23.83
CA TYR A 428 10.07 29.75 -24.55
C TYR A 428 8.61 29.85 -24.07
N GLN A 429 8.06 28.78 -23.49
CA GLN A 429 6.68 28.74 -22.96
C GLN A 429 6.47 29.67 -21.75
N TYR A 430 7.54 30.22 -21.19
CA TYR A 430 7.48 31.25 -20.15
C TYR A 430 7.52 32.68 -20.71
N ARG A 431 7.74 32.86 -22.03
CA ARG A 431 7.72 34.17 -22.70
C ARG A 431 6.31 34.58 -23.14
N ASN A 432 5.59 33.66 -23.80
CA ASN A 432 4.23 33.86 -24.26
C ASN A 432 3.35 32.82 -23.56
N ASN A 433 2.78 33.18 -22.42
CA ASN A 433 2.06 32.22 -21.59
C ASN A 433 0.53 32.40 -21.74
N SER A 434 -0.18 31.32 -22.05
CA SER A 434 -1.63 31.32 -21.88
C SER A 434 -1.99 31.10 -20.41
N THR A 435 -3.15 31.63 -20.00
CA THR A 435 -3.70 31.47 -18.65
C THR A 435 -5.02 30.70 -18.70
N GLY A 436 -5.40 30.11 -17.58
CA GLY A 436 -6.64 29.34 -17.47
C GLY A 436 -6.55 27.95 -18.13
N PRO A 437 -7.66 27.41 -18.66
CA PRO A 437 -7.72 26.03 -19.17
C PRO A 437 -6.88 25.83 -20.44
N SER A 438 -6.60 26.90 -21.19
CA SER A 438 -5.74 26.86 -22.38
C SER A 438 -4.31 26.42 -22.05
N ALA A 439 -3.80 26.75 -20.86
CA ALA A 439 -2.46 26.37 -20.42
C ALA A 439 -2.25 24.84 -20.36
N LEU A 440 -3.34 24.08 -20.16
CA LEU A 440 -3.31 22.61 -20.08
C LEU A 440 -3.36 21.94 -21.46
N ARG A 441 -3.66 22.69 -22.54
CA ARG A 441 -3.85 22.16 -23.90
C ARG A 441 -2.64 22.40 -24.80
N GLU A 442 -1.68 23.22 -24.38
CA GLU A 442 -0.46 23.49 -25.15
C GLU A 442 0.44 22.25 -25.27
N GLU A 443 1.15 22.13 -26.41
CA GLU A 443 2.12 21.04 -26.62
C GLU A 443 3.30 21.11 -25.64
N LYS A 444 3.77 22.33 -25.33
CA LYS A 444 4.76 22.58 -24.28
C LYS A 444 4.14 23.37 -23.14
N MET A 445 3.55 22.63 -22.21
CA MET A 445 2.86 23.19 -21.05
C MET A 445 3.78 24.07 -20.21
N ASN A 446 3.31 25.28 -19.90
CA ASN A 446 3.86 26.08 -18.81
C ASN A 446 3.34 25.51 -17.49
N VAL A 447 4.19 24.75 -16.80
CA VAL A 447 3.83 24.03 -15.56
C VAL A 447 3.32 24.98 -14.48
N LEU A 448 3.89 26.18 -14.36
CA LEU A 448 3.48 27.15 -13.33
C LEU A 448 2.04 27.61 -13.57
N ASN A 449 1.69 28.00 -14.80
CA ASN A 449 0.34 28.44 -15.12
C ASN A 449 -0.69 27.30 -15.05
N ALA A 450 -0.30 26.09 -15.45
CA ALA A 450 -1.13 24.90 -15.33
C ALA A 450 -1.47 24.60 -13.86
N LEU A 451 -0.47 24.61 -12.98
CA LEU A 451 -0.69 24.39 -11.54
C LEU A 451 -1.45 25.55 -10.88
N ASN A 452 -1.21 26.79 -11.30
CA ASN A 452 -1.98 27.94 -10.83
C ASN A 452 -3.48 27.77 -11.13
N PHE A 453 -3.83 27.31 -12.33
CA PHE A 453 -5.23 27.01 -12.68
C PHE A 453 -5.80 25.89 -11.81
N ILE A 454 -5.06 24.78 -11.64
CA ILE A 454 -5.49 23.64 -10.83
C ILE A 454 -5.72 24.06 -9.37
N ASN A 455 -4.80 24.83 -8.78
CA ASN A 455 -4.85 25.27 -7.39
C ASN A 455 -5.90 26.37 -7.12
N GLN A 456 -6.30 27.15 -8.12
CA GLN A 456 -7.34 28.18 -7.99
C GLN A 456 -8.77 27.63 -8.06
N MET A 457 -8.94 26.34 -8.39
CA MET A 457 -10.25 25.73 -8.52
C MET A 457 -10.87 25.38 -7.17
N ASP A 458 -11.97 26.06 -6.85
CA ASP A 458 -12.81 25.79 -5.69
C ASP A 458 -14.24 25.46 -6.09
N ALA A 459 -15.03 25.01 -5.12
CA ALA A 459 -16.47 24.75 -5.25
C ALA A 459 -17.30 25.94 -5.79
N LYS A 460 -16.80 27.18 -5.65
CA LYS A 460 -17.43 28.40 -6.16
C LYS A 460 -16.98 28.70 -7.59
N THR A 461 -15.67 28.62 -7.84
CA THR A 461 -15.02 28.98 -9.10
C THR A 461 -15.38 28.01 -10.23
N CYS A 462 -15.58 26.72 -9.91
CA CYS A 462 -15.85 25.69 -10.90
C CYS A 462 -17.12 25.93 -11.73
N LYS A 463 -18.10 26.67 -11.19
CA LYS A 463 -19.36 26.99 -11.88
C LYS A 463 -19.20 27.93 -13.07
N ASN A 464 -18.07 28.64 -13.15
CA ASN A 464 -17.77 29.58 -14.23
C ASN A 464 -17.18 28.89 -15.47
N TYR A 465 -16.83 27.61 -15.37
CA TYR A 465 -16.16 26.85 -16.42
C TYR A 465 -17.07 25.78 -17.02
N ALA A 466 -16.83 25.43 -18.29
CA ALA A 466 -17.56 24.35 -18.93
C ALA A 466 -17.10 22.99 -18.37
N PRO A 467 -17.96 21.95 -18.36
CA PRO A 467 -17.58 20.62 -17.87
C PRO A 467 -16.33 20.03 -18.54
N GLN A 468 -16.10 20.36 -19.82
CA GLN A 468 -14.92 19.90 -20.57
C GLN A 468 -13.60 20.56 -20.10
N ASP A 469 -13.67 21.77 -19.53
CA ASP A 469 -12.51 22.47 -18.98
C ASP A 469 -12.14 21.94 -17.58
N LEU A 470 -13.07 21.24 -16.94
CA LEU A 470 -12.91 20.60 -15.63
C LEU A 470 -12.45 19.14 -15.74
N VAL A 471 -12.14 18.65 -16.93
CA VAL A 471 -11.54 17.33 -17.16
C VAL A 471 -10.09 17.51 -17.60
N LEU A 472 -9.18 16.95 -16.84
CA LEU A 472 -7.75 16.96 -17.13
C LEU A 472 -7.40 15.84 -18.12
N ARG A 473 -6.31 16.04 -18.86
CA ARG A 473 -5.73 14.99 -19.69
C ARG A 473 -5.16 13.87 -18.81
N GLY A 474 -5.23 12.63 -19.29
CA GLY A 474 -4.79 11.45 -18.51
C GLY A 474 -3.28 11.41 -18.21
N ASP A 475 -2.45 12.12 -18.98
CA ASP A 475 -1.00 12.25 -18.77
C ASP A 475 -0.64 13.15 -17.58
N ILE A 476 -1.58 13.95 -17.07
CA ILE A 476 -1.39 14.74 -15.84
C ILE A 476 -1.43 13.84 -14.60
N SER A 477 -2.17 12.73 -14.64
CA SER A 477 -2.22 11.71 -13.58
C SER A 477 -1.14 10.64 -13.71
N TYR A 478 0.02 10.96 -14.28
CA TYR A 478 1.13 10.03 -14.37
C TYR A 478 1.53 9.51 -12.98
N GLY A 479 1.75 8.19 -12.84
CA GLY A 479 2.06 7.55 -11.55
C GLY A 479 0.85 7.31 -10.63
N ALA A 480 -0.36 7.78 -10.97
CA ALA A 480 -1.53 7.60 -10.10
C ALA A 480 -1.88 6.13 -9.83
N LYS A 481 -1.67 5.24 -10.81
CA LYS A 481 -1.93 3.80 -10.68
C LYS A 481 -1.06 3.13 -9.61
N GLU A 482 0.19 3.55 -9.50
CA GLU A 482 1.14 3.02 -8.53
C GLU A 482 0.94 3.67 -7.15
N PHE A 483 0.69 4.99 -7.12
CA PHE A 483 0.51 5.72 -5.87
C PHE A 483 -0.79 5.33 -5.14
N PHE A 484 -1.88 5.15 -5.88
CA PHE A 484 -3.20 4.79 -5.34
C PHE A 484 -3.55 3.30 -5.49
N GLU A 485 -2.54 2.44 -5.64
CA GLU A 485 -2.73 0.99 -5.84
C GLU A 485 -3.49 0.36 -4.66
N ASN A 486 -3.24 0.82 -3.44
CA ASN A 486 -3.82 0.28 -2.21
C ASN A 486 -5.31 0.57 -2.09
N GLU A 487 -5.70 1.79 -2.41
CA GLU A 487 -7.07 2.29 -2.40
C GLU A 487 -7.86 1.57 -3.49
N ALA A 488 -7.26 1.38 -4.67
CA ALA A 488 -7.83 0.60 -5.75
C ALA A 488 -8.03 -0.89 -5.37
N LYS A 489 -7.07 -1.51 -4.68
CA LYS A 489 -7.21 -2.87 -4.13
C LYS A 489 -8.37 -2.98 -3.14
N MET A 490 -8.68 -1.94 -2.36
CA MET A 490 -9.86 -1.97 -1.48
C MET A 490 -11.18 -2.04 -2.27
N ALA A 491 -11.28 -1.33 -3.40
CA ALA A 491 -12.44 -1.45 -4.28
C ALA A 491 -12.54 -2.85 -4.91
N THR A 492 -11.41 -3.39 -5.37
CA THR A 492 -11.32 -4.75 -5.91
C THR A 492 -11.66 -5.81 -4.85
N ARG A 493 -11.28 -5.61 -3.58
CA ARG A 493 -11.69 -6.46 -2.46
C ARG A 493 -13.20 -6.54 -2.33
N LEU A 494 -13.90 -5.40 -2.31
CA LEU A 494 -15.35 -5.41 -2.19
C LEU A 494 -16.01 -6.04 -3.43
N ALA A 495 -15.50 -5.75 -4.62
CA ALA A 495 -15.97 -6.38 -5.85
C ALA A 495 -15.78 -7.91 -5.84
N ASN A 496 -14.65 -8.40 -5.32
CA ASN A 496 -14.36 -9.83 -5.17
C ASN A 496 -15.25 -10.48 -4.13
N PHE A 497 -15.52 -9.80 -3.02
CA PHE A 497 -16.48 -10.26 -2.00
C PHE A 497 -17.88 -10.47 -2.60
N ILE A 498 -18.42 -9.44 -3.28
CA ILE A 498 -19.73 -9.53 -3.91
C ILE A 498 -19.73 -10.65 -4.96
N SER A 499 -18.66 -10.76 -5.75
CA SER A 499 -18.55 -11.79 -6.77
C SER A 499 -18.53 -13.20 -6.19
N ALA A 500 -17.78 -13.40 -5.11
CA ALA A 500 -17.74 -14.68 -4.39
C ALA A 500 -19.12 -15.01 -3.80
N PHE A 501 -19.76 -14.06 -3.13
CA PHE A 501 -21.08 -14.26 -2.51
C PHE A 501 -22.15 -14.63 -3.54
N LEU A 502 -22.25 -13.90 -4.65
CA LEU A 502 -23.25 -14.12 -5.69
C LEU A 502 -23.03 -15.37 -6.55
N GLN A 503 -21.84 -15.99 -6.50
CA GLN A 503 -21.53 -17.22 -7.23
C GLN A 503 -21.61 -18.46 -6.33
N VAL A 504 -21.33 -18.30 -5.02
CA VAL A 504 -21.16 -19.42 -4.09
C VAL A 504 -22.36 -19.61 -3.17
N SER A 505 -22.98 -18.51 -2.74
CA SER A 505 -24.11 -18.56 -1.81
C SER A 505 -25.42 -18.67 -2.59
N ASP A 506 -26.09 -19.81 -2.50
CA ASP A 506 -27.44 -19.98 -3.02
C ASP A 506 -28.47 -19.94 -1.88
N PRO A 507 -29.34 -18.92 -1.82
CA PRO A 507 -30.40 -18.83 -0.80
C PRO A 507 -31.40 -19.98 -0.84
N LEU A 508 -31.56 -20.64 -1.99
CA LEU A 508 -32.53 -21.73 -2.19
C LEU A 508 -31.95 -23.12 -1.87
N GLU A 509 -30.66 -23.21 -1.57
CA GLU A 509 -30.03 -24.47 -1.22
C GLU A 509 -30.63 -25.05 0.08
N VAL A 510 -30.75 -26.37 0.16
CA VAL A 510 -31.29 -27.05 1.34
C VAL A 510 -30.22 -27.93 1.96
N TYR A 511 -29.81 -27.58 3.18
CA TYR A 511 -28.84 -28.36 3.93
C TYR A 511 -29.51 -29.43 4.81
N SER A 512 -28.81 -30.55 4.99
CA SER A 512 -29.19 -31.57 5.96
C SER A 512 -29.06 -31.04 7.40
N GLY A 513 -30.05 -31.34 8.25
CA GLY A 513 -30.00 -31.01 9.68
C GLY A 513 -30.60 -29.65 10.04
N LYS A 514 -29.95 -28.93 10.97
CA LYS A 514 -30.43 -27.63 11.49
C LYS A 514 -29.83 -26.42 10.79
N ARG A 515 -28.88 -26.61 9.87
CA ARG A 515 -28.21 -25.51 9.16
C ARG A 515 -29.18 -24.82 8.20
N VAL A 516 -29.07 -23.51 8.12
CA VAL A 516 -29.85 -22.63 7.24
C VAL A 516 -28.90 -21.96 6.24
N THR A 517 -29.38 -21.74 5.03
CA THR A 517 -28.67 -20.96 4.01
C THR A 517 -28.57 -19.49 4.39
N ASP A 518 -27.53 -18.85 3.89
CA ASP A 518 -27.40 -17.41 3.99
C ASP A 518 -28.43 -16.74 3.07
N LYS A 519 -29.05 -15.66 3.56
CA LYS A 519 -30.02 -14.87 2.81
C LYS A 519 -29.32 -14.03 1.72
N PRO A 520 -30.08 -13.55 0.72
CA PRO A 520 -29.56 -12.56 -0.22
C PRO A 520 -29.02 -11.32 0.51
N LEU A 521 -28.03 -10.66 -0.12
CA LEU A 521 -27.42 -9.44 0.40
C LEU A 521 -28.46 -8.37 0.70
N THR A 522 -28.42 -7.82 1.92
CA THR A 522 -29.35 -6.76 2.33
C THR A 522 -28.81 -5.37 2.00
N GLU A 523 -29.71 -4.39 1.98
CA GLU A 523 -29.35 -2.98 1.78
C GLU A 523 -28.34 -2.50 2.83
N ASP A 524 -28.55 -2.82 4.11
CA ASP A 524 -27.67 -2.43 5.22
C ASP A 524 -26.27 -3.06 5.11
N GLN A 525 -26.18 -4.32 4.67
CA GLN A 525 -24.89 -4.98 4.45
C GLN A 525 -24.08 -4.27 3.36
N MET A 526 -24.72 -3.92 2.24
CA MET A 526 -24.05 -3.24 1.13
C MET A 526 -23.72 -1.78 1.43
N MET A 527 -24.60 -1.09 2.16
CA MET A 527 -24.38 0.25 2.69
C MET A 527 -23.20 0.26 3.67
N GLY A 528 -23.16 -0.69 4.60
CA GLY A 528 -22.08 -0.87 5.56
C GLY A 528 -20.74 -1.21 4.90
N GLU A 529 -20.72 -2.11 3.91
CA GLU A 529 -19.49 -2.45 3.17
C GLU A 529 -18.95 -1.24 2.40
N THR A 530 -19.83 -0.45 1.77
CA THR A 530 -19.42 0.76 1.04
C THR A 530 -18.88 1.83 2.01
N LEU A 531 -19.54 2.01 3.16
CA LEU A 531 -19.09 2.92 4.20
C LEU A 531 -17.73 2.51 4.79
N ALA A 532 -17.50 1.21 4.97
CA ALA A 532 -16.26 0.65 5.52
C ALA A 532 -15.04 0.93 4.63
N LEU A 533 -15.21 1.17 3.32
CA LEU A 533 -14.12 1.59 2.44
C LEU A 533 -13.61 2.99 2.82
N VAL A 534 -14.52 3.94 3.06
CA VAL A 534 -14.17 5.33 3.42
C VAL A 534 -13.67 5.43 4.86
N LEU A 535 -14.20 4.61 5.77
CA LEU A 535 -13.75 4.55 7.15
C LEU A 535 -12.36 3.88 7.31
N GLY A 536 -12.10 2.85 6.52
CA GLY A 536 -10.87 2.06 6.62
C GLY A 536 -9.63 2.73 6.03
N ASP A 537 -9.80 3.71 5.14
CA ASP A 537 -8.70 4.39 4.46
C ASP A 537 -8.90 5.92 4.43
N THR A 538 -7.94 6.65 5.00
CA THR A 538 -7.98 8.11 5.08
C THR A 538 -7.77 8.81 3.74
N ARG A 539 -7.25 8.14 2.71
CA ARG A 539 -7.05 8.73 1.37
C ARG A 539 -8.28 8.60 0.47
N ILE A 540 -9.16 7.63 0.75
CA ILE A 540 -10.44 7.48 0.05
C ILE A 540 -11.39 8.57 0.53
N TRP A 541 -11.80 9.47 -0.38
CA TRP A 541 -12.73 10.56 -0.07
C TRP A 541 -14.18 10.17 -0.27
N SER A 542 -14.45 9.34 -1.28
CA SER A 542 -15.75 8.71 -1.47
C SER A 542 -15.62 7.31 -2.06
N ALA A 543 -16.62 6.48 -1.80
CA ALA A 543 -16.74 5.15 -2.35
C ALA A 543 -18.21 4.88 -2.70
N GLY A 544 -18.45 4.11 -3.77
CA GLY A 544 -19.79 3.73 -4.18
C GLY A 544 -19.85 2.31 -4.72
N THR A 545 -20.91 1.60 -4.40
CA THR A 545 -21.21 0.30 -5.00
C THR A 545 -22.41 0.44 -5.92
N PHE A 546 -22.19 0.40 -7.23
CA PHE A 546 -23.18 0.68 -8.25
C PHE A 546 -23.69 -0.62 -8.87
N TRP A 547 -24.96 -0.94 -8.66
CA TRP A 547 -25.59 -2.13 -9.25
C TRP A 547 -26.17 -1.83 -10.62
N ASP A 548 -26.08 -2.77 -11.56
CA ASP A 548 -26.79 -2.65 -12.84
C ASP A 548 -28.31 -2.84 -12.63
N ARG A 549 -29.08 -2.42 -13.63
CA ARG A 549 -30.54 -2.39 -13.55
C ARG A 549 -31.12 -3.77 -13.21
N ASN A 550 -31.99 -3.80 -12.19
CA ASN A 550 -32.66 -5.00 -11.67
C ASN A 550 -31.68 -6.13 -11.24
N LYS A 551 -30.44 -5.79 -10.86
CA LYS A 551 -29.46 -6.78 -10.37
C LYS A 551 -29.41 -6.91 -8.87
N PHE A 552 -29.94 -5.94 -8.13
CA PHE A 552 -30.11 -6.02 -6.68
C PHE A 552 -31.52 -6.51 -6.33
N THR A 553 -31.65 -7.26 -5.23
CA THR A 553 -32.93 -7.86 -4.83
C THR A 553 -33.99 -6.79 -4.53
N ASN A 554 -35.18 -6.94 -5.11
CA ASN A 554 -36.35 -6.06 -4.90
C ASN A 554 -36.10 -4.56 -5.19
N ARG A 555 -35.11 -4.20 -6.01
CA ARG A 555 -34.82 -2.82 -6.42
C ARG A 555 -34.49 -2.72 -7.92
N THR A 556 -34.94 -1.64 -8.55
CA THR A 556 -34.61 -1.35 -9.96
C THR A 556 -33.20 -0.79 -10.12
N PHE A 557 -32.87 0.17 -9.26
CA PHE A 557 -31.55 0.76 -9.11
C PHE A 557 -31.18 0.72 -7.63
N PHE A 558 -29.91 0.46 -7.36
CA PHE A 558 -29.36 0.51 -6.00
C PHE A 558 -27.90 0.95 -6.10
N ALA A 559 -27.55 2.06 -5.47
CA ALA A 559 -26.22 2.62 -5.53
C ALA A 559 -25.85 3.31 -4.21
N PRO A 560 -25.51 2.55 -3.16
CA PRO A 560 -24.93 3.12 -1.96
C PRO A 560 -23.65 3.89 -2.29
N TYR A 561 -23.57 5.11 -1.78
CA TYR A 561 -22.47 6.05 -1.99
C TYR A 561 -22.10 6.72 -0.67
N ALA A 562 -20.91 6.41 -0.17
CA ALA A 562 -20.35 6.94 1.06
C ALA A 562 -19.33 8.04 0.74
N TYR A 563 -19.31 9.12 1.53
CA TYR A 563 -18.31 10.18 1.39
C TYR A 563 -18.06 10.90 2.71
N LYS A 564 -16.88 11.53 2.79
CA LYS A 564 -16.51 12.47 3.86
C LYS A 564 -16.32 13.87 3.31
N THR A 565 -16.59 14.87 4.14
CA THR A 565 -16.47 16.29 3.76
C THR A 565 -15.20 16.95 4.28
N GLN A 566 -14.56 16.34 5.28
CA GLN A 566 -13.36 16.83 5.94
C GLN A 566 -12.46 15.63 6.22
N GLN A 567 -11.15 15.87 6.34
CA GLN A 567 -10.20 14.83 6.76
C GLN A 567 -10.34 14.57 8.26
N ASN A 568 -10.02 13.33 8.69
CA ASN A 568 -9.99 12.89 10.08
C ASN A 568 -11.30 13.15 10.89
N THR A 569 -12.47 13.06 10.25
CA THR A 569 -13.76 13.17 10.95
C THR A 569 -14.26 11.85 11.51
N ARG A 570 -15.09 11.93 12.56
CA ARG A 570 -15.93 10.80 13.03
C ARG A 570 -17.35 10.84 12.48
N LYS A 571 -17.62 11.78 11.57
CA LYS A 571 -18.92 12.02 10.93
C LYS A 571 -18.82 11.73 9.44
N PHE A 572 -19.70 10.87 8.95
CA PHE A 572 -19.71 10.39 7.57
C PHE A 572 -21.11 10.50 6.98
N LYS A 573 -21.18 10.54 5.66
CA LYS A 573 -22.45 10.60 4.93
C LYS A 573 -22.56 9.42 3.99
N LEU A 574 -23.76 8.86 3.92
CA LEU A 574 -24.10 7.70 3.12
C LEU A 574 -25.43 7.98 2.42
N GLU A 575 -25.49 7.83 1.11
CA GLU A 575 -26.74 8.00 0.37
C GLU A 575 -26.91 6.95 -0.71
N ASP A 576 -28.15 6.58 -1.02
CA ASP A 576 -28.46 5.82 -2.22
C ASP A 576 -28.68 6.76 -3.41
N LEU A 577 -27.79 6.71 -4.38
CA LEU A 577 -27.85 7.53 -5.60
C LEU A 577 -28.99 7.15 -6.53
N ALA A 578 -29.66 6.01 -6.32
CA ALA A 578 -30.87 5.63 -7.05
C ALA A 578 -32.04 6.61 -6.85
N ARG A 579 -31.95 7.52 -5.87
CA ARG A 579 -32.89 8.60 -5.57
C ARG A 579 -32.92 9.72 -6.62
N LEU A 580 -31.85 9.86 -7.41
CA LEU A 580 -31.72 10.95 -8.37
C LEU A 580 -32.63 10.66 -9.58
N ASN A 581 -33.77 11.37 -9.63
CA ASN A 581 -34.82 11.16 -10.64
C ASN A 581 -34.46 11.71 -12.03
N GLY A 582 -33.41 12.55 -12.14
CA GLY A 582 -32.99 13.13 -13.42
C GLY A 582 -32.39 12.08 -14.34
N THR A 583 -32.84 12.02 -15.61
CA THR A 583 -32.28 11.10 -16.61
C THR A 583 -30.77 11.27 -16.79
N ASP A 584 -30.24 12.46 -16.53
CA ASP A 584 -28.82 12.79 -16.69
C ASP A 584 -27.99 12.56 -15.43
N GLU A 585 -28.62 12.36 -14.27
CA GLU A 585 -27.96 12.13 -12.98
C GLU A 585 -27.85 10.63 -12.62
N VAL A 586 -28.31 9.75 -13.49
CA VAL A 586 -28.25 8.29 -13.27
C VAL A 586 -26.80 7.82 -13.36
N TYR A 587 -26.30 7.21 -12.29
CA TYR A 587 -24.91 6.71 -12.19
C TYR A 587 -24.51 5.71 -13.28
N THR A 588 -25.47 5.04 -13.93
CA THR A 588 -25.19 4.11 -15.04
C THR A 588 -24.65 4.81 -16.29
N LYS A 589 -24.83 6.14 -16.40
CA LYS A 589 -24.26 6.96 -17.49
C LYS A 589 -22.81 7.36 -17.24
N ASN A 590 -22.29 7.18 -16.03
CA ASN A 590 -20.91 7.53 -15.71
C ASN A 590 -19.94 6.74 -16.60
N ASP A 591 -18.88 7.41 -17.05
CA ASP A 591 -17.97 6.87 -18.06
C ASP A 591 -17.33 5.54 -17.63
N TYR A 592 -16.88 5.44 -16.38
CA TYR A 592 -16.31 4.21 -15.82
C TYR A 592 -17.33 3.05 -15.79
N PHE A 593 -18.61 3.32 -15.52
CA PHE A 593 -19.64 2.28 -15.45
C PHE A 593 -19.96 1.74 -16.84
N ARG A 594 -20.13 2.64 -17.82
CA ARG A 594 -20.39 2.28 -19.21
C ARG A 594 -19.23 1.48 -19.80
N THR A 595 -18.00 1.96 -19.64
CA THR A 595 -16.80 1.30 -20.17
C THR A 595 -16.62 -0.11 -19.61
N LEU A 596 -16.82 -0.29 -18.30
CA LEU A 596 -16.74 -1.62 -17.69
C LEU A 596 -17.91 -2.52 -18.13
N LYS A 597 -19.12 -1.99 -18.19
CA LYS A 597 -20.29 -2.75 -18.65
C LYS A 597 -20.08 -3.25 -20.08
N GLU A 598 -19.65 -2.38 -21.00
CA GLU A 598 -19.35 -2.70 -22.40
C GLU A 598 -18.24 -3.73 -22.54
N ARG A 599 -17.16 -3.61 -21.74
CA ARG A 599 -16.05 -4.57 -21.72
C ARG A 599 -16.50 -5.98 -21.32
N TRP A 600 -17.40 -6.09 -20.34
CA TRP A 600 -17.77 -7.35 -19.71
C TRP A 600 -19.17 -7.88 -20.08
N VAL A 601 -19.73 -7.45 -21.22
CA VAL A 601 -21.03 -7.98 -21.70
C VAL A 601 -20.94 -9.46 -22.08
N THR A 602 -19.84 -9.87 -22.71
CA THR A 602 -19.74 -11.19 -23.37
C THR A 602 -18.50 -12.00 -23.01
N ASN A 603 -17.35 -11.37 -22.75
CA ASN A 603 -16.08 -12.06 -22.52
C ASN A 603 -15.76 -12.12 -21.01
N PHE A 604 -15.61 -13.32 -20.46
CA PHE A 604 -15.26 -13.56 -19.04
C PHE A 604 -14.02 -14.43 -18.87
N ASP A 605 -13.32 -14.74 -19.96
CA ASP A 605 -12.19 -15.69 -19.95
C ASP A 605 -10.93 -15.08 -19.31
N GLN A 606 -10.83 -13.75 -19.33
CA GLN A 606 -9.75 -13.03 -18.67
C GLN A 606 -9.89 -13.01 -17.14
N LEU A 607 -11.06 -13.35 -16.57
CA LEU A 607 -11.25 -13.27 -15.13
C LEU A 607 -10.42 -14.30 -14.37
N GLU A 608 -9.88 -13.88 -13.23
CA GLU A 608 -9.11 -14.75 -12.35
C GLU A 608 -10.03 -15.79 -11.71
N LYS A 609 -9.56 -17.04 -11.71
CA LYS A 609 -10.27 -18.16 -11.08
C LYS A 609 -9.65 -18.45 -9.71
N TYR A 610 -10.41 -18.20 -8.66
CA TYR A 610 -10.00 -18.47 -7.29
C TYR A 610 -10.64 -19.76 -6.79
N TYR A 611 -9.82 -20.67 -6.27
CA TYR A 611 -10.25 -21.95 -5.73
C TYR A 611 -10.28 -21.89 -4.20
N MET A 612 -11.30 -22.50 -3.61
CA MET A 612 -11.54 -22.48 -2.17
C MET A 612 -11.82 -23.88 -1.65
N LYS A 613 -11.05 -24.28 -0.63
CA LYS A 613 -11.24 -25.51 0.12
C LYS A 613 -11.91 -25.18 1.46
N ILE A 614 -13.23 -25.03 1.42
CA ILE A 614 -14.03 -24.61 2.58
C ILE A 614 -14.32 -25.80 3.51
N ARG A 615 -13.97 -25.66 4.79
CA ARG A 615 -14.34 -26.57 5.87
C ARG A 615 -15.12 -25.79 6.92
N ILE A 616 -16.35 -26.22 7.15
CA ILE A 616 -17.28 -25.60 8.09
C ILE A 616 -17.42 -26.49 9.32
N ARG A 617 -17.93 -25.93 10.42
CA ARG A 617 -18.33 -26.72 11.59
C ARG A 617 -19.49 -27.66 11.25
N PHE A 618 -19.52 -28.83 11.88
CA PHE A 618 -20.63 -29.77 11.71
C PHE A 618 -21.88 -29.34 12.50
N ASP A 619 -21.72 -29.12 13.81
CA ASP A 619 -22.81 -28.74 14.72
C ASP A 619 -22.62 -27.34 15.33
N GLU A 620 -23.66 -26.84 15.99
CA GLU A 620 -23.69 -25.57 16.73
C GLU A 620 -22.54 -25.44 17.74
N THR A 621 -22.16 -26.56 18.38
CA THR A 621 -21.09 -26.61 19.41
C THR A 621 -19.69 -26.57 18.81
N GLY A 622 -19.54 -26.91 17.52
CA GLY A 622 -18.26 -26.88 16.82
C GLY A 622 -17.30 -28.02 17.15
N GLU A 623 -17.78 -29.22 17.51
CA GLU A 623 -16.90 -30.34 17.90
C GLU A 623 -15.93 -30.80 16.80
N TYR A 624 -16.39 -30.82 15.55
CA TYR A 624 -15.56 -31.19 14.40
C TYR A 624 -15.91 -30.38 13.14
N MET A 625 -14.95 -30.37 12.21
CA MET A 625 -15.10 -29.73 10.89
C MET A 625 -15.54 -30.75 9.83
N LYS A 626 -16.48 -30.36 8.98
CA LYS A 626 -16.91 -31.08 7.78
C LYS A 626 -16.50 -30.28 6.53
N LYS A 627 -16.23 -30.98 5.42
CA LYS A 627 -16.11 -30.34 4.11
C LYS A 627 -17.46 -29.72 3.72
N TYR A 628 -17.42 -28.53 3.11
CA TYR A 628 -18.59 -27.95 2.48
C TYR A 628 -19.14 -28.87 1.38
N GLU A 629 -20.44 -28.78 1.09
CA GLU A 629 -21.13 -29.64 0.11
C GLU A 629 -20.49 -29.53 -1.29
N HIS A 630 -20.20 -28.31 -1.72
CA HIS A 630 -19.45 -28.04 -2.95
C HIS A 630 -17.95 -27.95 -2.66
N TYR A 631 -17.27 -29.10 -2.51
CA TYR A 631 -15.83 -29.16 -2.22
C TYR A 631 -15.05 -29.90 -3.32
N PRO A 632 -14.01 -29.30 -3.92
CA PRO A 632 -13.59 -27.90 -3.80
C PRO A 632 -14.55 -26.94 -4.52
N ASN A 633 -14.62 -25.69 -4.07
CA ASN A 633 -15.39 -24.65 -4.73
C ASN A 633 -14.47 -23.69 -5.50
N PHE A 634 -15.03 -22.91 -6.42
CA PHE A 634 -14.33 -21.81 -7.08
C PHE A 634 -15.28 -20.68 -7.46
N TYR A 635 -14.74 -19.49 -7.65
CA TYR A 635 -15.45 -18.36 -8.25
C TYR A 635 -14.52 -17.61 -9.21
N ARG A 636 -15.11 -16.85 -10.13
CA ARG A 636 -14.37 -15.95 -11.03
C ARG A 636 -14.54 -14.51 -10.58
N ALA A 637 -13.45 -13.76 -10.55
CA ALA A 637 -13.49 -12.35 -10.15
C ALA A 637 -12.46 -11.48 -10.87
N ALA A 638 -12.62 -10.17 -10.73
CA ALA A 638 -11.72 -9.19 -11.31
C ALA A 638 -10.39 -9.13 -10.52
N ASN A 639 -9.30 -8.85 -11.23
CA ASN A 639 -8.05 -8.41 -10.64
C ASN A 639 -7.94 -6.88 -10.81
N LEU A 640 -6.91 -6.26 -10.23
CA LEU A 640 -6.65 -4.83 -10.33
C LEU A 640 -6.57 -4.35 -11.80
N ASP A 641 -6.00 -5.16 -12.69
CA ASP A 641 -5.84 -4.84 -14.12
C ASP A 641 -7.16 -4.88 -14.91
N HIS A 642 -8.19 -5.52 -14.35
CA HIS A 642 -9.53 -5.60 -14.94
C HIS A 642 -10.40 -4.37 -14.61
N GLY A 643 -9.96 -3.53 -13.68
CA GLY A 643 -10.61 -2.28 -13.34
C GLY A 643 -10.38 -1.17 -14.38
N HIS A 644 -10.98 -0.02 -14.11
CA HIS A 644 -10.90 1.16 -14.95
C HIS A 644 -10.53 2.39 -14.11
N TRP A 645 -9.51 3.12 -14.56
CA TRP A 645 -9.12 4.42 -13.99
C TRP A 645 -9.75 5.53 -14.85
N THR A 646 -10.46 6.46 -14.23
CA THR A 646 -10.96 7.65 -14.93
C THR A 646 -9.83 8.61 -15.25
N THR A 647 -10.02 9.47 -16.25
CA THR A 647 -9.22 10.69 -16.33
C THR A 647 -9.52 11.57 -15.10
N PRO A 648 -8.57 12.40 -14.64
CA PRO A 648 -8.82 13.26 -13.50
C PRO A 648 -9.81 14.36 -13.85
N TYR A 649 -10.72 14.67 -12.93
CA TYR A 649 -11.72 15.71 -13.13
C TYR A 649 -12.03 16.45 -11.83
N PHE A 650 -12.54 17.67 -11.94
CA PHE A 650 -13.03 18.42 -10.79
C PHE A 650 -14.51 18.10 -10.57
N ASP A 651 -14.86 17.55 -9.40
CA ASP A 651 -16.24 17.20 -9.09
C ASP A 651 -17.07 18.43 -8.66
N CYS A 652 -17.39 19.29 -9.63
CA CYS A 652 -18.11 20.55 -9.39
C CYS A 652 -19.56 20.35 -8.92
N ASN A 653 -20.24 19.28 -9.37
CA ASN A 653 -21.66 19.02 -9.07
C ASN A 653 -21.88 17.91 -8.04
N GLY A 654 -20.92 17.01 -7.82
CA GLY A 654 -21.03 15.91 -6.87
C GLY A 654 -20.74 16.31 -5.43
N LYS A 655 -20.32 15.35 -4.62
CA LYS A 655 -20.22 15.55 -3.15
C LYS A 655 -18.82 15.94 -2.69
N VAL A 656 -17.81 15.71 -3.52
CA VAL A 656 -16.41 15.88 -3.16
C VAL A 656 -15.81 16.98 -4.03
N LYS A 657 -15.98 18.25 -3.65
CA LYS A 657 -15.67 19.43 -4.49
C LYS A 657 -14.17 19.72 -4.65
N GLN A 658 -13.43 18.80 -5.25
CA GLN A 658 -11.98 18.90 -5.47
C GLN A 658 -11.56 18.18 -6.76
N TRP A 659 -10.29 18.28 -7.12
CA TRP A 659 -9.70 17.47 -8.19
C TRP A 659 -9.57 16.02 -7.73
N VAL A 660 -10.23 15.12 -8.47
CA VAL A 660 -10.31 13.72 -8.10
C VAL A 660 -9.93 12.79 -9.25
N ILE A 661 -9.51 11.59 -8.87
CA ILE A 661 -9.36 10.45 -9.76
C ILE A 661 -10.13 9.27 -9.17
N THR A 662 -10.86 8.54 -10.02
CA THR A 662 -11.70 7.43 -9.60
C THR A 662 -11.19 6.13 -10.20
N TYR A 663 -11.04 5.12 -9.35
CA TYR A 663 -10.83 3.73 -9.78
C TYR A 663 -12.12 2.94 -9.59
N ALA A 664 -12.44 2.12 -10.60
CA ALA A 664 -13.67 1.35 -10.66
C ALA A 664 -13.38 -0.13 -10.95
N SER A 665 -13.87 -1.03 -10.10
CA SER A 665 -13.70 -2.49 -10.21
C SER A 665 -15.04 -3.17 -10.48
N PRO A 666 -15.17 -4.00 -11.54
CA PRO A 666 -16.40 -4.72 -11.85
C PRO A 666 -16.61 -5.92 -10.93
N PHE A 667 -17.87 -6.29 -10.68
CA PHE A 667 -18.25 -7.52 -9.98
C PHE A 667 -19.31 -8.32 -10.73
N PHE A 668 -19.31 -9.63 -10.48
CA PHE A 668 -20.02 -10.61 -11.30
C PHE A 668 -20.89 -11.53 -10.45
N GLY A 669 -21.93 -12.10 -11.03
CA GLY A 669 -22.79 -13.08 -10.36
C GLY A 669 -23.24 -14.16 -11.32
N TRP A 670 -23.65 -15.30 -10.78
CA TRP A 670 -24.22 -16.37 -11.59
C TRP A 670 -25.64 -16.01 -12.02
N ASP A 671 -25.97 -16.19 -13.30
CA ASP A 671 -27.34 -16.10 -13.79
C ASP A 671 -27.90 -17.52 -13.96
N SER A 672 -28.83 -17.90 -13.07
CA SER A 672 -29.44 -19.23 -13.07
C SER A 672 -30.31 -19.49 -14.31
N LEU A 673 -30.84 -18.46 -14.96
CA LEU A 673 -31.67 -18.62 -16.16
C LEU A 673 -30.84 -18.91 -17.41
N ARG A 674 -29.62 -18.37 -17.48
CA ARG A 674 -28.73 -18.47 -18.64
C ARG A 674 -27.53 -19.38 -18.40
N GLU A 675 -27.41 -19.96 -17.19
CA GLU A 675 -26.32 -20.80 -16.72
C GLU A 675 -24.93 -20.22 -17.05
N LYS A 676 -24.78 -18.90 -16.90
CA LYS A 676 -23.53 -18.20 -17.21
C LYS A 676 -23.24 -17.08 -16.24
N LEU A 677 -21.97 -16.68 -16.20
CA LEU A 677 -21.54 -15.51 -15.46
C LEU A 677 -22.13 -14.24 -16.11
N GLU A 678 -22.54 -13.30 -15.27
CA GLU A 678 -23.11 -12.03 -15.70
C GLU A 678 -22.48 -10.87 -14.93
N PHE A 679 -22.23 -9.75 -15.62
CA PHE A 679 -21.89 -8.48 -15.00
C PHE A 679 -23.06 -7.98 -14.12
N LYS A 680 -22.80 -7.70 -12.84
CA LYS A 680 -23.82 -7.24 -11.89
C LYS A 680 -23.64 -5.78 -11.49
N GLY A 681 -22.44 -5.22 -11.61
CA GLY A 681 -22.18 -3.83 -11.26
C GLY A 681 -20.70 -3.50 -11.07
N VAL A 682 -20.43 -2.36 -10.44
CA VAL A 682 -19.09 -1.80 -10.23
C VAL A 682 -18.95 -1.23 -8.83
N VAL A 683 -17.83 -1.47 -8.17
CA VAL A 683 -17.40 -0.74 -6.97
C VAL A 683 -16.42 0.34 -7.40
N ALA A 684 -16.66 1.60 -7.05
CA ALA A 684 -15.74 2.70 -7.34
C ALA A 684 -15.26 3.39 -6.07
N VAL A 685 -14.00 3.81 -6.08
CA VAL A 685 -13.36 4.61 -5.03
C VAL A 685 -12.76 5.84 -5.67
N THR A 686 -12.88 6.98 -4.98
CA THR A 686 -12.44 8.27 -5.48
C THR A 686 -11.44 8.87 -4.50
N MET A 687 -10.28 9.24 -5.04
CA MET A 687 -9.12 9.79 -4.33
C MET A 687 -8.86 11.21 -4.78
N GLU A 688 -8.21 12.00 -3.93
CA GLU A 688 -7.81 13.37 -4.23
C GLU A 688 -6.55 13.39 -5.08
N LEU A 689 -6.62 14.03 -6.26
CA LEU A 689 -5.50 14.09 -7.20
C LEU A 689 -4.29 14.81 -6.61
N LEU A 690 -4.51 15.87 -5.82
CA LEU A 690 -3.44 16.75 -5.33
C LEU A 690 -2.49 16.08 -4.31
N GLN A 691 -2.82 14.88 -3.84
CA GLN A 691 -1.92 14.06 -3.02
C GLN A 691 -0.83 13.36 -3.86
N LEU A 692 -1.03 13.22 -5.17
CA LEU A 692 -0.08 12.62 -6.09
C LEU A 692 1.16 13.51 -6.25
N ASN A 693 2.34 12.89 -6.32
CA ASN A 693 3.57 13.64 -6.65
C ASN A 693 3.71 13.82 -8.16
N ILE A 694 4.16 14.99 -8.58
CA ILE A 694 4.48 15.26 -9.98
C ILE A 694 5.90 14.79 -10.29
N ASP A 695 6.07 14.04 -11.38
CA ASP A 695 7.38 13.67 -11.91
C ASP A 695 7.79 14.56 -13.08
N GLN A 696 8.79 15.41 -12.86
CA GLN A 696 9.30 16.35 -13.85
C GLN A 696 10.56 15.86 -14.59
N CYS A 697 11.10 14.71 -14.20
CA CYS A 697 12.35 14.21 -14.72
C CYS A 697 12.24 13.73 -16.17
N ASP A 698 13.40 13.53 -16.81
CA ASP A 698 13.46 12.99 -18.16
C ASP A 698 12.94 11.53 -18.16
N ASP A 699 12.10 11.17 -19.12
CA ASP A 699 11.57 9.81 -19.27
C ASP A 699 11.45 9.39 -20.74
N LYS A 700 11.07 8.13 -20.99
CA LYS A 700 10.92 7.59 -22.34
C LYS A 700 9.83 8.35 -23.11
N PHE A 701 10.10 8.62 -24.38
CA PHE A 701 9.21 9.40 -25.24
C PHE A 701 7.76 8.85 -25.30
N TYR A 702 7.59 7.53 -25.27
CA TYR A 702 6.30 6.86 -25.38
C TYR A 702 5.47 6.85 -24.08
N LEU A 703 6.05 7.22 -22.93
CA LEU A 703 5.32 7.28 -21.67
C LEU A 703 4.53 8.60 -21.58
N PRO A 704 3.20 8.54 -21.37
CA PRO A 704 2.35 9.72 -21.29
C PRO A 704 2.46 10.36 -19.90
N ASN A 705 3.41 11.29 -19.75
CA ASN A 705 3.56 12.15 -18.59
C ASN A 705 3.56 13.61 -19.07
N ALA A 706 2.62 14.42 -18.59
CA ALA A 706 2.50 15.83 -18.96
C ALA A 706 3.65 16.69 -18.43
N PHE A 707 4.32 16.25 -17.38
CA PHE A 707 5.35 16.99 -16.67
C PHE A 707 6.78 16.54 -17.01
N LYS A 708 6.96 15.46 -17.78
CA LYS A 708 8.30 14.99 -18.18
C LYS A 708 9.09 16.07 -18.89
N ASP A 709 10.41 16.03 -18.74
CA ASP A 709 11.36 16.98 -19.34
C ASP A 709 11.15 18.46 -18.89
N THR A 710 10.32 18.73 -17.88
CA THR A 710 10.05 20.11 -17.40
C THR A 710 10.99 20.56 -16.28
N HIS A 711 11.83 19.67 -15.75
CA HIS A 711 12.81 19.98 -14.72
C HIS A 711 13.80 21.09 -15.16
N LYS A 712 14.40 21.76 -14.17
CA LYS A 712 15.34 22.88 -14.38
C LYS A 712 16.81 22.50 -14.14
N CYS A 713 17.10 21.23 -13.87
CA CYS A 713 18.48 20.73 -13.79
C CYS A 713 19.29 21.03 -15.07
N ASP A 714 20.57 21.41 -14.89
CA ASP A 714 21.46 21.61 -16.02
C ASP A 714 21.82 20.29 -16.72
N ARG A 715 21.23 20.07 -17.90
CA ARG A 715 21.40 18.85 -18.70
C ARG A 715 22.85 18.50 -19.06
N LYS A 716 23.80 19.44 -18.99
CA LYS A 716 25.22 19.15 -19.26
C LYS A 716 25.91 18.53 -18.06
N THR A 717 25.66 19.06 -16.87
CA THR A 717 26.44 18.75 -15.67
C THR A 717 25.69 17.89 -14.64
N SER A 718 24.36 17.83 -14.68
CA SER A 718 23.52 17.06 -13.77
C SER A 718 22.43 16.26 -14.49
N TYR A 719 21.82 15.33 -13.76
CA TYR A 719 20.63 14.57 -14.17
C TYR A 719 19.56 14.67 -13.07
N CYS A 720 18.30 14.49 -13.47
CA CYS A 720 17.14 14.59 -12.59
C CYS A 720 16.84 13.25 -11.91
N VAL A 721 16.50 13.27 -10.62
CA VAL A 721 15.95 12.12 -9.89
C VAL A 721 14.70 12.56 -9.12
N PRO A 722 13.56 11.88 -9.27
CA PRO A 722 12.32 12.28 -8.59
C PRO A 722 12.41 12.08 -7.07
N ILE A 723 11.71 12.93 -6.33
CA ILE A 723 11.56 12.88 -4.86
C ILE A 723 10.08 12.74 -4.53
N LEU A 724 9.76 11.71 -3.74
CA LEU A 724 8.40 11.49 -3.26
C LEU A 724 8.08 12.39 -2.05
N GLY A 725 6.82 12.77 -1.89
CA GLY A 725 6.34 13.50 -0.71
C GLY A 725 6.32 15.01 -0.81
N ARG A 726 6.42 15.58 -2.02
CA ARG A 726 6.27 17.03 -2.26
C ARG A 726 4.85 17.42 -2.71
N GLY A 727 3.96 16.43 -2.86
CA GLY A 727 2.58 16.59 -3.32
C GLY A 727 2.51 17.04 -4.78
N PHE A 728 1.37 17.57 -5.18
CA PHE A 728 1.10 17.98 -6.56
C PHE A 728 1.67 19.38 -6.89
N ASN A 729 2.96 19.57 -6.60
CA ASN A 729 3.69 20.82 -6.79
C ASN A 729 4.94 20.61 -7.64
N THR A 730 5.48 21.69 -8.20
CA THR A 730 6.78 21.65 -8.88
C THR A 730 7.94 21.50 -7.90
N GLY A 731 9.09 21.07 -8.42
CA GLY A 731 10.32 20.90 -7.67
C GLY A 731 10.40 19.56 -6.92
N GLY A 732 9.53 18.59 -7.24
CA GLY A 732 9.54 17.23 -6.71
C GLY A 732 10.70 16.35 -7.21
N TYR A 733 11.91 16.91 -7.32
CA TYR A 733 13.09 16.22 -7.83
C TYR A 733 14.37 16.78 -7.21
N LYS A 734 15.48 16.06 -7.36
CA LYS A 734 16.85 16.53 -7.08
C LYS A 734 17.69 16.48 -8.36
N CYS A 735 18.60 17.44 -8.49
CA CYS A 735 19.60 17.46 -9.55
C CYS A 735 20.92 16.87 -9.04
N GLU A 736 21.20 15.62 -9.40
CA GLU A 736 22.45 14.92 -9.04
C GLU A 736 23.52 15.12 -10.11
N CYS A 737 24.77 15.30 -9.70
CA CYS A 737 25.88 15.55 -10.63
C CYS A 737 26.20 14.30 -11.46
N LYS A 738 26.46 14.50 -12.77
CA LYS A 738 26.90 13.43 -13.68
C LYS A 738 28.32 12.96 -13.35
N GLN A 739 28.68 11.80 -13.87
CA GLN A 739 30.05 11.27 -13.81
C GLN A 739 31.07 12.30 -14.30
N GLY A 740 32.11 12.55 -13.51
CA GLY A 740 33.14 13.57 -13.81
C GLY A 740 32.78 15.00 -13.39
N PHE A 741 31.59 15.22 -12.81
CA PHE A 741 31.18 16.48 -12.19
C PHE A 741 31.08 16.34 -10.67
N GLU A 742 31.20 17.46 -9.96
CA GLU A 742 31.12 17.51 -8.50
C GLU A 742 30.25 18.67 -8.02
N TYR A 743 29.64 18.48 -6.85
CA TYR A 743 28.88 19.49 -6.15
C TYR A 743 29.84 20.49 -5.48
N PRO A 744 29.84 21.77 -5.87
CA PRO A 744 30.92 22.69 -5.48
C PRO A 744 30.71 23.38 -4.13
N PHE A 745 29.53 23.29 -3.52
CA PHE A 745 29.17 24.12 -2.35
C PHE A 745 29.31 23.38 -1.00
N GLU A 746 29.56 24.16 0.06
CA GLU A 746 29.62 23.69 1.46
C GLU A 746 28.20 23.52 2.03
N ASP A 747 27.48 22.48 1.59
CA ASP A 747 26.15 22.14 2.08
C ASP A 747 26.10 20.73 2.69
N LEU A 748 25.05 20.44 3.46
CA LEU A 748 24.79 19.12 4.04
C LEU A 748 24.30 18.08 3.00
N PHE A 749 24.14 18.49 1.75
CA PHE A 749 23.64 17.65 0.66
C PHE A 749 24.61 17.67 -0.53
N THR A 750 24.54 16.66 -1.40
CA THR A 750 25.36 16.57 -2.62
C THR A 750 24.57 16.74 -3.92
N TYR A 751 23.40 17.39 -3.85
CA TYR A 751 22.51 17.68 -4.99
C TYR A 751 21.89 19.07 -4.85
N TYR A 752 21.29 19.59 -5.93
CA TYR A 752 20.41 20.77 -5.86
C TYR A 752 18.96 20.33 -5.69
N ASP A 753 18.25 20.90 -4.72
CA ASP A 753 16.82 20.65 -4.50
C ASP A 753 16.00 21.28 -5.62
N GLY A 754 15.09 20.51 -6.22
CA GLY A 754 14.22 20.96 -7.30
C GLY A 754 13.31 22.12 -6.91
N GLN A 755 12.82 22.18 -5.67
CA GLN A 755 12.00 23.33 -5.24
C GLN A 755 12.80 24.64 -5.28
N LEU A 756 14.06 24.59 -4.86
CA LEU A 756 14.96 25.73 -4.97
C LEU A 756 15.23 26.07 -6.44
N MET A 757 15.46 25.08 -7.29
CA MET A 757 15.69 25.28 -8.73
C MET A 757 14.49 25.99 -9.39
N GLU A 758 13.27 25.56 -9.11
CA GLU A 758 12.04 26.14 -9.68
C GLU A 758 11.82 27.56 -9.16
N SER A 759 12.01 27.82 -7.86
CA SER A 759 11.85 29.18 -7.30
C SER A 759 12.87 30.18 -7.86
N GLU A 760 14.13 29.75 -8.02
CA GLU A 760 15.20 30.60 -8.56
C GLU A 760 15.00 30.86 -10.06
N PHE A 761 14.43 29.88 -10.78
CA PHE A 761 14.01 30.04 -12.16
C PHE A 761 12.83 31.01 -12.29
N GLU A 762 11.84 30.94 -11.41
CA GLU A 762 10.72 31.88 -11.39
C GLU A 762 11.20 33.32 -11.16
N ASN A 763 12.12 33.53 -10.21
CA ASN A 763 12.77 34.82 -10.00
C ASN A 763 13.48 35.34 -11.26
N LEU A 764 14.13 34.45 -12.01
CA LEU A 764 14.78 34.80 -13.28
C LEU A 764 13.76 35.22 -14.37
N VAL A 765 12.61 34.56 -14.44
CA VAL A 765 11.54 34.91 -15.40
C VAL A 765 10.96 36.28 -15.08
N VAL A 766 10.71 36.58 -13.80
CA VAL A 766 10.11 37.83 -13.30
C VAL A 766 11.12 38.99 -13.18
N ASP A 767 12.39 38.78 -13.53
CA ASP A 767 13.47 39.79 -13.44
C ASP A 767 13.83 40.23 -12.01
N LYS A 768 13.73 39.31 -11.05
CA LYS A 768 14.17 39.50 -9.66
C LYS A 768 15.61 38.99 -9.45
N GLU A 769 16.12 39.21 -8.25
CA GLU A 769 17.40 38.66 -7.80
C GLU A 769 17.36 37.12 -7.82
N THR A 770 18.37 36.48 -8.41
CA THR A 770 18.38 35.02 -8.63
C THR A 770 19.80 34.47 -8.63
N ARG A 771 19.95 33.24 -8.14
CA ARG A 771 21.21 32.46 -8.22
C ARG A 771 21.13 31.29 -9.21
N PHE A 772 20.11 31.26 -10.07
CA PHE A 772 19.81 30.12 -10.95
C PHE A 772 21.02 29.68 -11.80
N ASP A 773 21.80 30.61 -12.37
CA ASP A 773 22.96 30.24 -13.21
C ASP A 773 24.10 29.56 -12.43
N MET A 774 24.15 29.72 -11.10
CA MET A 774 25.14 29.07 -10.22
C MET A 774 24.75 27.64 -9.85
N LEU A 775 23.48 27.24 -10.02
CA LEU A 775 22.95 25.93 -9.62
C LEU A 775 23.27 24.85 -10.67
N LYS A 776 24.56 24.66 -10.93
CA LYS A 776 25.10 23.65 -11.86
C LYS A 776 26.33 22.99 -11.27
N CYS A 777 26.51 21.71 -11.55
CA CYS A 777 27.70 21.00 -11.10
C CYS A 777 28.93 21.48 -11.86
N ARG A 778 30.11 21.47 -11.23
CA ARG A 778 31.36 21.85 -11.90
C ARG A 778 32.15 20.60 -12.31
N LEU A 779 33.07 20.76 -13.26
CA LEU A 779 33.96 19.68 -13.67
C LEU A 779 34.88 19.28 -12.50
N ALA A 780 34.94 17.99 -12.19
CA ALA A 780 35.74 17.46 -11.09
C ALA A 780 37.23 17.70 -11.33
N GLY A 781 37.94 18.20 -10.31
CA GLY A 781 39.39 18.44 -10.40
C GLY A 781 39.80 19.70 -11.18
N ALA A 782 38.86 20.50 -11.69
CA ALA A 782 39.19 21.75 -12.40
C ALA A 782 39.99 22.75 -11.52
N SER A 783 39.82 22.70 -10.20
CA SER A 783 40.58 23.53 -9.25
C SER A 783 41.96 22.98 -8.88
N SER A 784 42.29 21.74 -9.25
CA SER A 784 43.64 21.17 -9.08
C SER A 784 44.60 21.46 -10.23
N ILE A 785 44.10 22.02 -11.34
CA ILE A 785 44.93 22.51 -12.43
C ILE A 785 45.50 23.86 -12.01
N GLN A 786 46.55 23.85 -11.19
CA GLN A 786 47.46 24.99 -11.14
C GLN A 786 48.19 25.02 -12.48
N SER A 787 47.86 26.00 -13.32
CA SER A 787 48.69 26.31 -14.47
C SER A 787 50.06 26.71 -13.93
N SER A 788 51.05 25.84 -14.11
CA SER A 788 52.43 26.19 -13.81
C SER A 788 52.82 27.34 -14.73
N TRP A 789 53.08 28.51 -14.15
CA TRP A 789 53.57 29.68 -14.88
C TRP A 789 54.80 29.35 -15.74
N VAL A 790 55.61 28.40 -15.31
CA VAL A 790 56.79 27.89 -16.04
C VAL A 790 56.39 27.19 -17.33
N LEU A 791 55.34 26.36 -17.32
CA LEU A 791 54.84 25.67 -18.52
C LEU A 791 54.23 26.68 -19.52
N LEU A 792 53.41 27.62 -19.05
CA LEU A 792 52.86 28.69 -19.89
C LEU A 792 53.95 29.55 -20.54
N LEU A 793 54.94 29.99 -19.75
CA LEU A 793 56.09 30.76 -20.26
C LEU A 793 56.93 29.93 -21.24
N SER A 794 57.13 28.64 -20.99
CA SER A 794 57.88 27.76 -21.91
C SER A 794 57.17 27.58 -23.25
N VAL A 795 55.84 27.42 -23.26
CA VAL A 795 55.06 27.31 -24.51
C VAL A 795 55.08 28.64 -25.28
N ILE A 796 54.93 29.77 -24.57
CA ILE A 796 55.02 31.10 -25.19
C ILE A 796 56.42 31.33 -25.78
N MET A 797 57.49 30.95 -25.09
CA MET A 797 58.88 31.06 -25.58
C MET A 797 59.20 30.11 -26.73
N ILE A 798 58.52 28.96 -26.83
CA ILE A 798 58.69 28.00 -27.94
C ILE A 798 57.90 28.42 -29.18
N PHE A 799 56.75 29.09 -29.03
CA PHE A 799 55.92 29.52 -30.16
C PHE A 799 56.24 30.93 -30.68
N LEU A 800 56.79 31.83 -29.85
CA LEU A 800 57.22 33.17 -30.27
C LEU A 800 58.29 33.21 -31.40
N PRO A 801 59.22 32.24 -31.53
CA PRO A 801 60.17 32.20 -32.65
C PRO A 801 59.55 31.63 -33.94
N VAL A 802 58.43 30.91 -33.84
CA VAL A 802 57.80 30.20 -34.99
C VAL A 802 56.91 31.15 -35.81
N GLN A 803 56.40 32.23 -35.22
CA GLN A 803 55.67 33.29 -35.96
C GLN A 803 56.57 34.39 -36.55
N ARG A 804 57.89 34.32 -36.36
CA ARG A 804 58.86 35.29 -36.88
C ARG A 804 59.72 34.77 -38.05
N ARG A 805 59.30 33.68 -38.69
CA ARG A 805 59.86 33.20 -39.97
C ARG A 805 58.82 33.21 -41.07
#